data_AF-A2EXP7-F1
#
_entry.id   AF-A2EXP7-F1
#
_cell.length_a   1.000
_cell.length_b   1.000
_cell.length_c   1.000
_cell.angle_alpha   90.00
_cell.angle_beta   90.00
_cell.angle_gamma   90.00
#
_symmetry.space_group_name_H-M   'P 1'
#
loop_
_entity.id
_entity.type
_entity.pdbx_description
1 polymer ?
#
loop_
_entity_poly.entity_id
_entity_poly.type
_entity_poly.pdbx_seq_one_letter_code
_entity_poly.pdbx_strand_id
1 'polypeptide(L)'
;MSEPVNVFLTVTDDYTDDKGKVWRKFSKEIQIQEATYIRFNTKLLSLDNYRVCLSWVTISVANVKMKGIRFSGLLQVTAKGSIHAKNCTFESSDSDRESVVEVFAQSSSKFTNCTFHNASKSALLVRDRSKTEIIDCTFEKNAHSSLLLLDSSSAEITRTNFKGANRFAVYVYRKSSTTFTECSFRDMAGKAVFILYEGNSRFSKCRFNKCLGGAISLAETSIANVSDCSFDTINYSAVHGIKNCFLSVENSSFIRCKGNGVNFEHSNGYVSNSNFEDFQYPIFAVFGPNARPDINNCKITKFNTFAAIARDCAIPVFENLDFSNGKSHCFSISDFACALVRNCNISQFAGAAFSIYNGAKIIAEYNKVKGCELFAKLFLHSTSTFRNNYIEPGMSISREYGAKYEFVTNVALKQETDKVILESLPKQTGLSDIKSGEMIISRNKKLKTLNPVSMPPASLSSVPRDVIDVITDSLKRSDYDPQKSLPLAQKKDNHSSEILKDLLTHVSEQIPKENHKIIEEKQETNEPEKQQCDCFDEKSILGDEIDEKAIDLEDPNNITKSDSMDEVIVNSGKIVLSNKSIKLDDVKSEPFEPIDVDELTDQPGFSAVGSPKPMCFKCKQHQAEVYLSPCGHCVFCEECAKNEQFCPLCSSAIQKSTKAFDSGQCLICYGPHDTILFPCGHLNICYACAMRLWSEGRKCPECREKVISFRHIFPMCDL
;
A
#
# COMPACT_ATOMS: atom_id res chain seq x y z
N MET A 1 9.71 -12.93 53.97
CA MET A 1 10.47 -11.97 53.14
C MET A 1 9.80 -10.63 53.30
N SER A 2 10.54 -9.59 53.72
CA SER A 2 10.03 -8.22 53.68
C SER A 2 9.73 -7.83 52.23
N GLU A 3 8.60 -7.15 52.00
CA GLU A 3 8.38 -6.51 50.70
C GLU A 3 9.55 -5.56 50.42
N PRO A 4 10.10 -5.52 49.20
CA PRO A 4 11.10 -4.52 48.85
C PRO A 4 10.45 -3.14 49.05
N VAL A 5 11.01 -2.36 49.98
CA VAL A 5 10.54 -0.99 50.24
C VAL A 5 10.61 -0.25 48.92
N ASN A 6 9.44 0.10 48.39
CA ASN A 6 9.36 0.70 47.09
C ASN A 6 9.97 2.11 47.21
N VAL A 7 11.23 2.27 46.80
CA VAL A 7 12.00 3.53 46.87
C VAL A 7 11.22 4.69 46.24
N PHE A 8 10.33 4.36 45.31
CA PHE A 8 9.39 5.25 44.67
C PHE A 8 8.35 5.90 45.60
N LEU A 9 7.97 5.23 46.70
CA LEU A 9 7.03 5.76 47.71
C LEU A 9 7.72 6.56 48.81
N THR A 10 8.98 6.26 49.14
CA THR A 10 9.70 6.94 50.24
C THR A 10 10.08 8.38 49.91
N VAL A 11 9.97 8.78 48.64
CA VAL A 11 10.18 10.14 48.13
C VAL A 11 8.87 10.90 47.84
N THR A 12 7.74 10.45 48.42
CA THR A 12 6.42 11.07 48.23
C THR A 12 5.68 11.37 49.53
N ASP A 13 5.10 12.57 49.59
CA ASP A 13 4.25 13.02 50.70
C ASP A 13 2.78 12.67 50.44
N ASP A 14 1.95 12.49 51.47
CA ASP A 14 0.50 12.36 51.28
C ASP A 14 -0.16 13.73 51.04
N TYR A 15 -0.97 13.82 49.98
CA TYR A 15 -1.74 15.01 49.61
C TYR A 15 -3.21 14.63 49.38
N THR A 16 -4.13 15.30 50.06
CA THR A 16 -5.57 15.14 49.87
C THR A 16 -6.09 16.27 48.99
N ASP A 17 -6.74 15.93 47.87
CA ASP A 17 -7.39 16.94 47.02
C ASP A 17 -8.73 17.42 47.59
N ASP A 18 -9.29 18.49 47.01
CA ASP A 18 -10.55 19.12 47.43
C ASP A 18 -11.77 18.18 47.43
N LYS A 19 -11.62 16.95 46.89
CA LYS A 19 -12.65 15.90 46.86
C LYS A 19 -12.35 14.77 47.85
N GLY A 20 -11.46 14.99 48.82
CA GLY A 20 -11.10 14.03 49.85
C GLY A 20 -10.23 12.86 49.36
N LYS A 21 -9.67 12.93 48.15
CA LYS A 21 -8.91 11.83 47.57
C LYS A 21 -7.42 11.99 47.89
N VAL A 22 -6.85 11.03 48.60
CA VAL A 22 -5.40 10.95 48.88
C VAL A 22 -4.61 10.59 47.61
N TRP A 23 -3.50 11.28 47.39
CA TRP A 23 -2.47 11.09 46.37
C TRP A 23 -1.10 11.09 47.04
N ARG A 24 -0.14 10.36 46.46
CA ARG A 24 1.29 10.49 46.74
C ARG A 24 1.85 11.63 45.88
N LYS A 25 2.28 12.72 46.53
CA LYS A 25 2.80 13.94 45.90
C LYS A 25 4.32 13.91 45.82
N PHE A 26 4.86 14.22 44.64
CA PHE A 26 6.25 14.60 44.46
C PHE A 26 6.44 16.09 44.82
N SER A 27 7.37 16.35 45.73
CA SER A 27 7.67 17.70 46.27
C SER A 27 9.00 18.28 45.77
N LYS A 28 9.74 17.54 44.93
CA LYS A 28 11.01 17.94 44.28
C LYS A 28 11.27 17.10 43.03
N GLU A 29 12.27 17.47 42.23
CA GLU A 29 12.81 16.59 41.19
C GLU A 29 13.43 15.32 41.78
N ILE A 30 13.28 14.21 41.06
CA ILE A 30 13.70 12.88 41.51
C ILE A 30 14.47 12.19 40.39
N GLN A 31 15.59 11.57 40.75
CA GLN A 31 16.36 10.68 39.89
C GLN A 31 16.55 9.34 40.59
N ILE A 32 16.00 8.26 40.03
CA ILE A 32 16.16 6.89 40.54
C ILE A 32 16.73 6.03 39.40
N GLN A 33 17.92 5.47 39.64
CA GLN A 33 18.60 4.60 38.68
C GLN A 33 18.14 3.13 38.77
N GLU A 34 17.44 2.75 39.85
CA GLU A 34 16.94 1.40 40.06
C GLU A 34 15.59 1.14 39.38
N ALA A 35 15.38 -0.10 38.93
CA ALA A 35 14.10 -0.53 38.35
C ALA A 35 12.99 -0.56 39.42
N THR A 36 11.95 0.22 39.20
CA THR A 36 10.81 0.37 40.11
C THR A 36 9.63 -0.50 39.70
N TYR A 37 9.02 -1.22 40.64
CA TYR A 37 7.86 -2.10 40.38
C TYR A 37 6.64 -1.65 41.18
N ILE A 38 5.53 -1.32 40.49
CA ILE A 38 4.26 -0.94 41.11
C ILE A 38 3.26 -2.08 40.95
N ARG A 39 2.98 -2.77 42.06
CA ARG A 39 2.10 -3.95 42.15
C ARG A 39 0.79 -3.72 42.94
N PHE A 40 0.53 -2.47 43.31
CA PHE A 40 -0.66 -2.06 44.06
C PHE A 40 -1.24 -0.77 43.49
N ASN A 41 -2.55 -0.56 43.69
CA ASN A 41 -3.27 0.60 43.16
C ASN A 41 -2.69 1.90 43.74
N THR A 42 -2.15 2.76 42.89
CA THR A 42 -1.37 3.94 43.31
C THR A 42 -1.89 5.20 42.64
N LYS A 43 -1.81 6.34 43.34
CA LYS A 43 -2.18 7.66 42.83
C LYS A 43 -0.98 8.58 43.01
N LEU A 44 -0.39 9.04 41.92
CA LEU A 44 0.83 9.84 41.86
C LEU A 44 0.49 11.24 41.35
N LEU A 45 1.03 12.26 41.98
CA LEU A 45 0.78 13.66 41.69
C LEU A 45 2.09 14.45 41.71
N SER A 46 2.26 15.35 40.76
CA SER A 46 3.16 16.50 40.91
C SER A 46 2.33 17.77 40.65
N LEU A 47 2.52 18.79 41.51
CA LEU A 47 1.82 20.07 41.38
C LEU A 47 2.64 21.05 40.56
N ASP A 48 3.96 21.04 40.75
CA ASP A 48 4.91 21.99 40.20
C ASP A 48 5.63 21.44 38.94
N ASN A 49 5.04 20.40 38.32
CA ASN A 49 5.55 19.69 37.14
C ASN A 49 7.00 19.16 37.27
N TYR A 50 7.42 18.83 38.49
CA TYR A 50 8.74 18.26 38.79
C TYR A 50 9.09 17.09 37.85
N ARG A 51 10.34 17.07 37.39
CA ARG A 51 10.88 15.99 36.59
C ARG A 51 11.14 14.76 37.46
N VAL A 52 10.64 13.63 37.01
CA VAL A 52 10.81 12.31 37.64
C VAL A 52 11.56 11.44 36.64
N CYS A 53 12.88 11.42 36.79
CA CYS A 53 13.83 10.65 35.96
C CYS A 53 14.01 9.25 36.56
N LEU A 54 13.54 8.22 35.86
CA LEU A 54 13.54 6.84 36.34
C LEU A 54 14.15 5.96 35.27
N SER A 55 15.12 5.12 35.61
CA SER A 55 15.69 4.20 34.63
C SER A 55 14.61 3.27 34.05
N TRP A 56 13.69 2.78 34.88
CA TRP A 56 12.61 1.88 34.48
C TRP A 56 11.51 1.85 35.56
N VAL A 57 10.25 1.99 35.15
CA VAL A 57 9.07 1.64 35.97
C VAL A 57 8.27 0.55 35.30
N THR A 58 7.91 -0.49 36.04
CA THR A 58 6.94 -1.52 35.62
C THR A 58 5.69 -1.46 36.48
N ILE A 59 4.53 -1.27 35.85
CA ILE A 59 3.20 -1.36 36.45
C ILE A 59 2.64 -2.74 36.09
N SER A 60 2.38 -3.59 37.09
CA SER A 60 1.90 -4.97 36.86
C SER A 60 0.80 -5.35 37.84
N VAL A 61 -0.33 -5.86 37.34
CA VAL A 61 -1.51 -6.25 38.15
C VAL A 61 -2.02 -5.09 39.06
N ALA A 62 -1.82 -3.85 38.63
CA ALA A 62 -2.06 -2.64 39.43
C ALA A 62 -2.71 -1.53 38.59
N ASN A 63 -3.52 -0.69 39.23
CA ASN A 63 -4.14 0.48 38.61
C ASN A 63 -3.44 1.75 39.10
N VAL A 64 -2.66 2.41 38.25
CA VAL A 64 -1.91 3.62 38.59
C VAL A 64 -2.56 4.84 37.98
N LYS A 65 -2.76 5.90 38.77
CA LYS A 65 -3.23 7.20 38.29
C LYS A 65 -2.10 8.21 38.42
N MET A 66 -1.69 8.85 37.33
CA MET A 66 -0.66 9.89 37.31
C MET A 66 -1.28 11.25 36.98
N LYS A 67 -0.85 12.31 37.65
CA LYS A 67 -1.27 13.69 37.33
C LYS A 67 -0.11 14.67 37.43
N GLY A 68 0.13 15.48 36.40
CA GLY A 68 1.09 16.59 36.45
C GLY A 68 2.56 16.20 36.43
N ILE A 69 2.90 14.97 36.01
CA ILE A 69 4.25 14.41 36.13
C ILE A 69 5.00 14.54 34.79
N ARG A 70 6.22 15.09 34.81
CA ARG A 70 7.18 14.98 33.72
C ARG A 70 8.06 13.75 33.94
N PHE A 71 7.72 12.66 33.26
CA PHE A 71 8.41 11.38 33.32
C PHE A 71 9.52 11.32 32.25
N SER A 72 10.73 10.96 32.67
CA SER A 72 11.86 10.67 31.77
C SER A 72 12.39 9.27 32.08
N GLY A 73 12.28 8.33 31.14
CA GLY A 73 12.57 6.92 31.41
C GLY A 73 11.89 5.92 30.47
N LEU A 74 11.77 4.67 30.93
CA LEU A 74 10.91 3.63 30.36
C LEU A 74 9.77 3.32 31.33
N LEU A 75 8.53 3.44 30.86
CA LEU A 75 7.32 3.10 31.60
C LEU A 75 6.62 1.90 30.95
N GLN A 76 6.73 0.74 31.58
CA GLN A 76 6.03 -0.47 31.16
C GLN A 76 4.73 -0.65 31.95
N VAL A 77 3.66 -1.02 31.25
CA VAL A 77 2.38 -1.46 31.81
C VAL A 77 2.11 -2.86 31.28
N THR A 78 2.13 -3.84 32.18
CA THR A 78 2.15 -5.26 31.83
C THR A 78 1.26 -6.09 32.75
N ALA A 79 1.09 -7.38 32.44
CA ALA A 79 0.33 -8.35 33.22
C ALA A 79 -1.03 -7.79 33.70
N LYS A 80 -1.87 -7.35 32.75
CA LYS A 80 -3.20 -6.74 33.01
C LYS A 80 -3.17 -5.49 33.90
N GLY A 81 -2.04 -4.78 33.94
CA GLY A 81 -1.91 -3.48 34.60
C GLY A 81 -2.73 -2.40 33.91
N SER A 82 -2.96 -1.28 34.60
CA SER A 82 -3.54 -0.09 34.02
C SER A 82 -2.82 1.20 34.44
N ILE A 83 -2.74 2.15 33.52
CA ILE A 83 -2.31 3.52 33.82
C ILE A 83 -3.33 4.55 33.32
N HIS A 84 -3.72 5.48 34.17
CA HIS A 84 -4.48 6.68 33.77
C HIS A 84 -3.65 7.92 34.07
N ALA A 85 -3.01 8.50 33.05
CA ALA A 85 -2.19 9.69 33.16
C ALA A 85 -2.94 10.94 32.64
N LYS A 86 -2.86 12.05 33.39
CA LYS A 86 -3.46 13.33 33.00
C LYS A 86 -2.49 14.49 33.21
N ASN A 87 -2.37 15.39 32.23
CA ASN A 87 -1.43 16.52 32.30
C ASN A 87 0.02 16.05 32.53
N CYS A 88 0.43 14.93 31.93
CA CYS A 88 1.77 14.37 32.10
C CYS A 88 2.60 14.56 30.82
N THR A 89 3.92 14.62 30.98
CA THR A 89 4.88 14.64 29.88
C THR A 89 5.71 13.36 29.92
N PHE A 90 5.95 12.75 28.77
CA PHE A 90 6.77 11.55 28.61
C PHE A 90 7.89 11.83 27.61
N GLU A 91 9.13 11.73 28.06
CA GLU A 91 10.33 11.91 27.24
C GLU A 91 11.31 10.74 27.42
N SER A 92 12.10 10.41 26.38
CA SER A 92 13.15 9.40 26.57
C SER A 92 14.25 9.92 27.51
N SER A 93 14.88 9.02 28.24
CA SER A 93 16.12 9.27 29.00
C SER A 93 17.38 8.78 28.28
N ASP A 94 17.23 8.15 27.11
CA ASP A 94 18.18 7.20 26.53
C ASP A 94 17.95 7.08 24.99
N SER A 95 19.00 6.90 24.20
CA SER A 95 18.91 6.76 22.74
C SER A 95 18.43 5.36 22.31
N ASP A 96 18.71 4.32 23.07
CA ASP A 96 18.71 2.97 22.48
C ASP A 96 17.35 2.25 22.60
N ARG A 97 16.43 2.83 23.36
CA ARG A 97 15.16 2.21 23.79
C ARG A 97 14.10 2.18 22.69
N GLU A 98 13.40 1.05 22.61
CA GLU A 98 12.26 0.85 21.69
C GLU A 98 11.11 1.81 21.96
N SER A 99 10.83 2.14 23.23
CA SER A 99 9.84 3.16 23.56
C SER A 99 10.03 3.87 24.90
N VAL A 100 9.35 5.01 25.05
CA VAL A 100 9.22 5.74 26.32
C VAL A 100 8.12 5.11 27.20
N VAL A 101 6.99 4.75 26.58
CA VAL A 101 5.88 4.06 27.25
C VAL A 101 5.50 2.81 26.45
N GLU A 102 5.41 1.68 27.13
CA GLU A 102 5.04 0.38 26.56
C GLU A 102 3.85 -0.24 27.32
N VAL A 103 2.82 -0.69 26.60
CA VAL A 103 1.60 -1.27 27.17
C VAL A 103 1.37 -2.64 26.53
N PHE A 104 1.57 -3.72 27.30
CA PHE A 104 1.60 -5.08 26.79
C PHE A 104 0.97 -6.11 27.75
N ALA A 105 0.94 -7.39 27.36
CA ALA A 105 0.31 -8.48 28.10
C ALA A 105 -1.13 -8.17 28.61
N GLN A 106 -2.04 -7.88 27.68
CA GLN A 106 -3.46 -7.56 27.94
C GLN A 106 -3.67 -6.37 28.90
N SER A 107 -2.78 -5.38 28.87
CA SER A 107 -2.86 -4.20 29.75
C SER A 107 -3.69 -3.07 29.13
N SER A 108 -3.95 -2.04 29.93
CA SER A 108 -4.73 -0.87 29.50
C SER A 108 -4.03 0.44 29.85
N SER A 109 -4.31 1.49 29.08
CA SER A 109 -3.80 2.82 29.34
C SER A 109 -4.79 3.91 28.92
N LYS A 110 -4.79 5.03 29.64
CA LYS A 110 -5.52 6.25 29.30
C LYS A 110 -4.61 7.45 29.48
N PHE A 111 -4.47 8.25 28.44
CA PHE A 111 -3.71 9.49 28.44
C PHE A 111 -4.65 10.65 28.13
N THR A 112 -4.61 11.72 28.93
CA THR A 112 -5.50 12.88 28.77
C THR A 112 -4.72 14.17 28.95
N ASN A 113 -4.67 15.01 27.91
CA ASN A 113 -3.85 16.23 27.89
C ASN A 113 -2.38 15.94 28.24
N CYS A 114 -1.80 14.91 27.60
CA CYS A 114 -0.41 14.49 27.82
C CYS A 114 0.46 14.80 26.60
N THR A 115 1.75 15.00 26.81
CA THR A 115 2.74 15.26 25.76
C THR A 115 3.75 14.12 25.68
N PHE A 116 4.01 13.62 24.48
CA PHE A 116 4.99 12.57 24.19
C PHE A 116 6.03 13.13 23.21
N HIS A 117 7.28 13.27 23.63
CA HIS A 117 8.30 13.89 22.79
C HIS A 117 9.70 13.32 22.97
N ASN A 118 10.57 13.58 21.98
CA ASN A 118 11.98 13.15 21.97
C ASN A 118 12.15 11.64 22.20
N ALA A 119 11.21 10.82 21.70
CA ALA A 119 11.41 9.38 21.65
C ALA A 119 12.42 9.03 20.56
N SER A 120 13.45 8.27 20.90
CA SER A 120 14.50 7.83 19.97
C SER A 120 14.03 6.76 18.98
N LYS A 121 13.00 5.99 19.35
CA LYS A 121 12.29 5.07 18.45
C LYS A 121 10.79 5.37 18.46
N SER A 122 10.00 4.72 19.32
CA SER A 122 8.54 4.89 19.40
C SER A 122 8.13 5.62 20.68
N ALA A 123 7.24 6.62 20.63
CA ALA A 123 6.86 7.31 21.88
C ALA A 123 5.92 6.47 22.77
N LEU A 124 4.92 5.84 22.16
CA LEU A 124 4.01 4.89 22.80
C LEU A 124 3.91 3.59 21.98
N LEU A 125 4.26 2.46 22.59
CA LEU A 125 4.11 1.10 22.04
C LEU A 125 2.96 0.37 22.75
N VAL A 126 2.05 -0.22 21.98
CA VAL A 126 0.92 -1.01 22.50
C VAL A 126 0.88 -2.36 21.79
N ARG A 127 1.00 -3.47 22.53
CA ARG A 127 1.07 -4.83 21.96
C ARG A 127 0.38 -5.90 22.81
N ASP A 128 0.37 -7.14 22.34
CA ASP A 128 -0.20 -8.33 23.01
C ASP A 128 -1.68 -8.18 23.45
N ARG A 129 -2.57 -7.77 22.52
CA ARG A 129 -4.00 -7.54 22.79
C ARG A 129 -4.28 -6.47 23.86
N SER A 130 -3.41 -5.47 23.97
CA SER A 130 -3.56 -4.37 24.93
C SER A 130 -4.41 -3.22 24.36
N LYS A 131 -4.82 -2.29 25.23
CA LYS A 131 -5.70 -1.18 24.88
C LYS A 131 -5.13 0.17 25.31
N THR A 132 -5.33 1.20 24.49
CA THR A 132 -5.03 2.59 24.87
C THR A 132 -6.14 3.57 24.48
N GLU A 133 -6.36 4.57 25.32
CA GLU A 133 -7.26 5.69 25.06
C GLU A 133 -6.44 6.99 25.16
N ILE A 134 -6.45 7.80 24.11
CA ILE A 134 -5.56 8.96 23.95
C ILE A 134 -6.44 10.17 23.65
N ILE A 135 -6.53 11.12 24.58
CA ILE A 135 -7.45 12.27 24.50
C ILE A 135 -6.68 13.58 24.67
N ASP A 136 -6.90 14.55 23.77
CA ASP A 136 -6.33 15.91 23.85
C ASP A 136 -4.78 15.90 23.98
N CYS A 137 -4.11 14.87 23.46
CA CYS A 137 -2.66 14.68 23.62
C CYS A 137 -1.86 15.31 22.47
N THR A 138 -0.55 15.49 22.68
CA THR A 138 0.40 15.88 21.62
C THR A 138 1.55 14.90 21.53
N PHE A 139 1.89 14.49 20.31
CA PHE A 139 3.08 13.75 19.98
C PHE A 139 3.96 14.60 19.04
N GLU A 140 5.20 14.88 19.44
CA GLU A 140 6.12 15.65 18.59
C GLU A 140 7.59 15.22 18.70
N LYS A 141 8.37 15.41 17.63
CA LYS A 141 9.83 15.17 17.61
C LYS A 141 10.22 13.72 18.00
N ASN A 142 9.43 12.75 17.54
CA ASN A 142 9.69 11.33 17.77
C ASN A 142 10.35 10.73 16.52
N ALA A 143 11.51 10.08 16.68
CA ALA A 143 12.40 9.83 15.55
C ALA A 143 11.88 8.77 14.58
N HIS A 144 11.31 7.65 15.05
CA HIS A 144 10.72 6.63 14.17
C HIS A 144 9.19 6.68 14.16
N SER A 145 8.56 6.55 15.33
CA SER A 145 7.10 6.60 15.45
C SER A 145 6.61 7.34 16.68
N SER A 146 5.40 7.91 16.58
CA SER A 146 4.72 8.48 17.75
C SER A 146 3.88 7.43 18.47
N LEU A 147 3.20 6.56 17.71
CA LEU A 147 2.37 5.48 18.23
C LEU A 147 2.55 4.21 17.39
N LEU A 148 2.86 3.09 18.05
CA LEU A 148 3.05 1.78 17.44
C LEU A 148 2.05 0.79 18.05
N LEU A 149 1.18 0.20 17.22
CA LEU A 149 0.25 -0.86 17.63
C LEU A 149 0.61 -2.19 16.98
N LEU A 150 0.80 -3.23 17.79
CA LEU A 150 1.11 -4.59 17.35
C LEU A 150 0.12 -5.62 17.92
N ASP A 151 0.07 -6.79 17.28
CA ASP A 151 -0.45 -8.05 17.82
C ASP A 151 -1.86 -7.94 18.45
N SER A 152 -2.84 -7.62 17.59
CA SER A 152 -4.28 -7.50 17.91
C SER A 152 -4.60 -6.48 19.01
N SER A 153 -3.81 -5.41 19.13
CA SER A 153 -4.05 -4.32 20.09
C SER A 153 -5.03 -3.27 19.56
N SER A 154 -5.51 -2.40 20.43
CA SER A 154 -6.50 -1.36 20.06
C SER A 154 -6.18 0.02 20.64
N ALA A 155 -6.47 1.06 19.87
CA ALA A 155 -6.37 2.46 20.32
C ALA A 155 -7.60 3.29 19.92
N GLU A 156 -8.12 4.06 20.89
CA GLU A 156 -9.08 5.13 20.65
C GLU A 156 -8.38 6.49 20.84
N ILE A 157 -8.31 7.29 19.77
CA ILE A 157 -7.57 8.55 19.73
C ILE A 157 -8.54 9.69 19.41
N THR A 158 -8.63 10.68 20.29
CA THR A 158 -9.54 11.83 20.16
C THR A 158 -8.79 13.14 20.34
N ARG A 159 -9.04 14.11 19.45
CA ARG A 159 -8.51 15.49 19.49
C ARG A 159 -6.98 15.57 19.74
N THR A 160 -6.25 14.61 19.19
CA THR A 160 -4.80 14.46 19.41
C THR A 160 -4.01 15.00 18.21
N ASN A 161 -2.87 15.63 18.50
CA ASN A 161 -2.01 16.25 17.50
C ASN A 161 -0.68 15.49 17.35
N PHE A 162 -0.42 14.99 16.14
CA PHE A 162 0.83 14.34 15.74
C PHE A 162 1.63 15.30 14.86
N LYS A 163 2.89 15.59 15.23
CA LYS A 163 3.74 16.58 14.55
C LYS A 163 5.17 16.08 14.34
N GLY A 164 5.68 16.21 13.11
CA GLY A 164 7.09 15.90 12.78
C GLY A 164 7.49 14.44 13.07
N ALA A 165 7.02 13.50 12.24
CA ALA A 165 7.49 12.12 12.24
C ALA A 165 8.29 11.82 10.96
N ASN A 166 9.44 11.15 11.10
CA ASN A 166 10.34 10.89 9.97
C ASN A 166 9.93 9.64 9.16
N ARG A 167 9.40 8.61 9.81
CA ARG A 167 8.96 7.36 9.15
C ARG A 167 7.44 7.20 9.15
N PHE A 168 6.84 7.03 10.33
CA PHE A 168 5.39 6.88 10.49
C PHE A 168 4.93 7.68 11.72
N ALA A 169 3.90 8.52 11.65
CA ALA A 169 3.35 9.08 12.90
C ALA A 169 2.66 7.97 13.71
N VAL A 170 1.77 7.22 13.07
CA VAL A 170 1.17 6.00 13.64
C VAL A 170 1.42 4.81 12.73
N TYR A 171 1.78 3.67 13.32
CA TYR A 171 1.94 2.41 12.62
C TYR A 171 1.06 1.34 13.29
N VAL A 172 0.17 0.74 12.50
CA VAL A 172 -0.84 -0.24 12.93
C VAL A 172 -0.55 -1.58 12.25
N TYR A 173 -0.28 -2.62 13.03
CA TYR A 173 0.30 -3.87 12.55
C TYR A 173 -0.41 -5.10 13.13
N ARG A 174 -0.48 -6.19 12.35
CA ARG A 174 -0.98 -7.52 12.76
C ARG A 174 -2.33 -7.47 13.49
N LYS A 175 -3.42 -7.31 12.73
CA LYS A 175 -4.81 -7.33 13.21
C LYS A 175 -5.13 -6.27 14.30
N SER A 176 -4.25 -5.30 14.49
CA SER A 176 -4.48 -4.19 15.42
C SER A 176 -5.49 -3.18 14.86
N SER A 177 -6.18 -2.48 15.75
CA SER A 177 -7.27 -1.57 15.41
C SER A 177 -7.09 -0.16 15.97
N THR A 178 -7.48 0.86 15.20
CA THR A 178 -7.49 2.26 15.65
C THR A 178 -8.78 2.98 15.28
N THR A 179 -9.18 3.94 16.10
CA THR A 179 -10.21 4.93 15.76
C THR A 179 -9.69 6.33 16.10
N PHE A 180 -9.64 7.20 15.11
CA PHE A 180 -9.24 8.60 15.22
C PHE A 180 -10.45 9.52 15.04
N THR A 181 -10.67 10.38 16.02
CA THR A 181 -11.74 11.41 15.99
C THR A 181 -11.12 12.78 16.19
N GLU A 182 -11.36 13.72 15.27
CA GLU A 182 -10.93 15.13 15.38
C GLU A 182 -9.40 15.29 15.56
N CYS A 183 -8.61 14.33 15.07
CA CYS A 183 -7.15 14.33 15.21
C CYS A 183 -6.45 15.10 14.09
N SER A 184 -5.25 15.61 14.36
CA SER A 184 -4.44 16.33 13.36
C SER A 184 -3.05 15.72 13.20
N PHE A 185 -2.64 15.56 11.93
CA PHE A 185 -1.33 15.10 11.51
C PHE A 185 -0.67 16.22 10.71
N ARG A 186 0.46 16.75 11.17
CA ARG A 186 1.07 17.97 10.62
C ARG A 186 2.58 17.85 10.43
N ASP A 187 3.06 18.36 9.30
CA ASP A 187 4.49 18.44 8.98
C ASP A 187 5.16 17.04 9.04
N MET A 188 4.54 16.04 8.40
CA MET A 188 5.09 14.67 8.35
C MET A 188 6.14 14.59 7.24
N ALA A 189 7.38 14.21 7.56
CA ALA A 189 8.37 13.87 6.54
C ALA A 189 8.09 12.46 5.99
N GLY A 190 7.75 11.53 6.88
CA GLY A 190 7.25 10.19 6.54
C GLY A 190 5.75 10.15 6.25
N LYS A 191 5.15 8.97 6.38
CA LYS A 191 3.68 8.79 6.28
C LYS A 191 3.00 9.20 7.58
N ALA A 192 1.82 9.78 7.50
CA ALA A 192 1.05 10.09 8.71
C ALA A 192 0.58 8.81 9.42
N VAL A 193 -0.04 7.89 8.68
CA VAL A 193 -0.48 6.59 9.21
C VAL A 193 -0.16 5.47 8.21
N PHE A 194 0.41 4.37 8.71
CA PHE A 194 0.63 3.15 7.95
C PHE A 194 -0.08 1.96 8.63
N ILE A 195 -0.75 1.11 7.84
CA ILE A 195 -1.60 0.01 8.30
C ILE A 195 -1.21 -1.25 7.55
N LEU A 196 -0.88 -2.35 8.24
CA LEU A 196 -0.29 -3.54 7.61
C LEU A 196 -0.70 -4.85 8.31
N TYR A 197 -0.88 -5.91 7.51
CA TYR A 197 -1.34 -7.24 7.91
C TYR A 197 -2.66 -7.21 8.68
N GLU A 198 -3.76 -7.11 7.94
CA GLU A 198 -5.14 -7.13 8.46
C GLU A 198 -5.43 -6.02 9.50
N GLY A 199 -4.68 -4.92 9.48
CA GLY A 199 -4.90 -3.79 10.38
C GLY A 199 -6.18 -3.03 10.01
N ASN A 200 -6.89 -2.50 11.00
CA ASN A 200 -8.16 -1.79 10.80
C ASN A 200 -8.10 -0.37 11.38
N SER A 201 -8.35 0.67 10.57
CA SER A 201 -8.32 2.05 11.08
C SER A 201 -9.52 2.87 10.60
N ARG A 202 -10.13 3.61 11.52
CA ARG A 202 -11.22 4.55 11.24
C ARG A 202 -10.78 5.98 11.51
N PHE A 203 -11.11 6.89 10.61
CA PHE A 203 -10.79 8.31 10.71
C PHE A 203 -12.07 9.12 10.52
N SER A 204 -12.44 9.93 11.51
CA SER A 204 -13.55 10.87 11.43
C SER A 204 -13.07 12.27 11.78
N LYS A 205 -13.42 13.26 10.94
CA LYS A 205 -13.09 14.69 11.15
C LYS A 205 -11.60 14.99 11.32
N CYS A 206 -10.73 14.15 10.76
CA CYS A 206 -9.28 14.29 10.90
C CYS A 206 -8.70 15.28 9.87
N ARG A 207 -7.56 15.88 10.21
CA ARG A 207 -6.82 16.81 9.34
C ARG A 207 -5.39 16.36 9.11
N PHE A 208 -5.06 16.09 7.86
CA PHE A 208 -3.72 15.79 7.36
C PHE A 208 -3.20 17.02 6.61
N ASN A 209 -2.15 17.65 7.11
CA ASN A 209 -1.58 18.86 6.52
C ASN A 209 -0.06 18.75 6.37
N LYS A 210 0.46 19.05 5.18
CA LYS A 210 1.91 18.98 4.88
C LYS A 210 2.48 17.60 5.17
N CYS A 211 1.81 16.54 4.70
CA CYS A 211 2.30 15.17 4.82
C CYS A 211 3.15 14.82 3.60
N LEU A 212 4.45 15.05 3.70
CA LEU A 212 5.39 14.96 2.60
C LEU A 212 5.67 13.52 2.16
N GLY A 213 5.52 12.51 3.04
CA GLY A 213 5.67 11.09 2.71
C GLY A 213 4.37 10.36 2.33
N GLY A 214 3.25 11.09 2.23
CA GLY A 214 1.87 10.58 2.10
C GLY A 214 1.09 10.68 3.41
N ALA A 215 -0.23 10.63 3.36
CA ALA A 215 -1.07 10.70 4.56
C ALA A 215 -1.42 9.29 5.09
N ILE A 216 -2.36 8.58 4.47
CA ILE A 216 -2.79 7.24 4.88
C ILE A 216 -2.30 6.22 3.86
N SER A 217 -1.68 5.13 4.32
CA SER A 217 -1.36 3.99 3.46
C SER A 217 -1.71 2.68 4.17
N LEU A 218 -2.26 1.72 3.43
CA LEU A 218 -2.66 0.42 3.94
C LEU A 218 -2.25 -0.72 2.99
N ALA A 219 -1.81 -1.84 3.56
CA ALA A 219 -1.31 -2.98 2.80
C ALA A 219 -1.70 -4.33 3.44
N GLU A 220 -1.68 -5.40 2.64
CA GLU A 220 -1.89 -6.80 3.06
C GLU A 220 -3.23 -7.02 3.79
N THR A 221 -4.33 -6.96 3.03
CA THR A 221 -5.70 -7.22 3.52
C THR A 221 -6.15 -6.28 4.67
N SER A 222 -5.51 -5.12 4.80
CA SER A 222 -5.88 -4.09 5.77
C SER A 222 -7.13 -3.30 5.35
N ILE A 223 -7.77 -2.63 6.30
CA ILE A 223 -9.00 -1.86 6.10
C ILE A 223 -8.83 -0.43 6.64
N ALA A 224 -9.26 0.56 5.85
CA ALA A 224 -9.33 1.96 6.28
C ALA A 224 -10.68 2.59 5.92
N ASN A 225 -11.31 3.25 6.89
CA ASN A 225 -12.53 4.04 6.68
C ASN A 225 -12.23 5.50 7.01
N VAL A 226 -12.42 6.40 6.04
CA VAL A 226 -12.07 7.83 6.13
C VAL A 226 -13.32 8.67 5.88
N SER A 227 -13.89 9.29 6.91
CA SER A 227 -15.06 10.17 6.78
C SER A 227 -14.77 11.60 7.25
N ASP A 228 -15.38 12.59 6.60
CA ASP A 228 -15.38 14.00 7.03
C ASP A 228 -13.97 14.60 7.16
N CYS A 229 -12.98 14.05 6.45
CA CYS A 229 -11.56 14.36 6.62
C CYS A 229 -11.08 15.48 5.68
N SER A 230 -9.96 16.08 6.04
CA SER A 230 -9.28 17.11 5.24
C SER A 230 -7.82 16.74 4.99
N PHE A 231 -7.41 16.79 3.72
CA PHE A 231 -6.08 16.50 3.23
C PHE A 231 -5.58 17.73 2.47
N ASP A 232 -4.48 18.33 2.95
CA ASP A 232 -3.94 19.56 2.39
C ASP A 232 -2.42 19.49 2.26
N THR A 233 -1.90 19.77 1.05
CA THR A 233 -0.47 19.80 0.78
C THR A 233 0.18 18.42 1.04
N ILE A 234 -0.28 17.40 0.32
CA ILE A 234 0.25 16.02 0.38
C ILE A 234 1.15 15.77 -0.83
N ASN A 235 2.38 15.27 -0.65
CA ASN A 235 3.33 15.13 -1.78
C ASN A 235 3.34 13.76 -2.48
N TYR A 236 2.99 12.67 -1.78
CA TYR A 236 2.66 11.38 -2.39
C TYR A 236 1.14 11.19 -2.33
N SER A 237 0.67 9.94 -2.38
CA SER A 237 -0.76 9.62 -2.23
C SER A 237 -1.34 10.16 -0.91
N ALA A 238 -2.52 10.78 -0.97
CA ALA A 238 -3.28 11.13 0.24
C ALA A 238 -3.88 9.88 0.90
N VAL A 239 -4.45 8.96 0.11
CA VAL A 239 -4.83 7.62 0.59
C VAL A 239 -4.43 6.55 -0.43
N HIS A 240 -3.84 5.44 0.03
CA HIS A 240 -3.29 4.40 -0.85
C HIS A 240 -3.47 3.00 -0.25
N GLY A 241 -4.33 2.19 -0.88
CA GLY A 241 -4.48 0.76 -0.59
C GLY A 241 -3.63 -0.11 -1.51
N ILE A 242 -2.98 -1.13 -0.96
CA ILE A 242 -2.05 -2.04 -1.63
C ILE A 242 -2.43 -3.50 -1.29
N LYS A 243 -2.44 -4.41 -2.26
CA LYS A 243 -2.64 -5.87 -2.05
C LYS A 243 -3.86 -6.25 -1.20
N ASN A 244 -5.00 -6.46 -1.86
CA ASN A 244 -6.27 -6.94 -1.29
C ASN A 244 -6.84 -6.12 -0.12
N CYS A 245 -6.38 -4.87 0.06
CA CYS A 245 -6.97 -3.95 1.03
C CYS A 245 -8.39 -3.51 0.65
N PHE A 246 -9.14 -3.04 1.65
CA PHE A 246 -10.42 -2.35 1.47
C PHE A 246 -10.35 -0.91 1.98
N LEU A 247 -10.73 0.06 1.14
CA LEU A 247 -10.65 1.48 1.45
C LEU A 247 -11.98 2.21 1.23
N SER A 248 -12.50 2.84 2.28
CA SER A 248 -13.66 3.73 2.25
C SER A 248 -13.19 5.18 2.43
N VAL A 249 -13.60 6.08 1.52
CA VAL A 249 -13.37 7.54 1.62
C VAL A 249 -14.68 8.27 1.35
N GLU A 250 -15.19 9.01 2.33
CA GLU A 250 -16.48 9.71 2.24
C GLU A 250 -16.40 11.15 2.76
N ASN A 251 -17.23 12.03 2.21
CA ASN A 251 -17.46 13.41 2.70
C ASN A 251 -16.16 14.22 2.93
N SER A 252 -15.10 13.92 2.17
CA SER A 252 -13.74 14.38 2.46
C SER A 252 -13.25 15.41 1.45
N SER A 253 -12.25 16.20 1.86
CA SER A 253 -11.68 17.28 1.04
C SER A 253 -10.18 17.09 0.84
N PHE A 254 -9.73 17.25 -0.40
CA PHE A 254 -8.34 17.07 -0.81
C PHE A 254 -7.91 18.28 -1.63
N ILE A 255 -6.89 19.01 -1.17
CA ILE A 255 -6.54 20.34 -1.70
C ILE A 255 -5.00 20.48 -1.81
N ARG A 256 -4.49 21.05 -2.91
CA ARG A 256 -3.05 21.35 -3.14
C ARG A 256 -2.16 20.10 -3.07
N CYS A 257 -2.61 18.98 -3.61
CA CYS A 257 -1.89 17.70 -3.54
C CYS A 257 -0.90 17.54 -4.70
N LYS A 258 0.37 17.30 -4.36
CA LYS A 258 1.44 17.02 -5.33
C LYS A 258 1.65 15.53 -5.62
N GLY A 259 0.83 14.65 -5.05
CA GLY A 259 0.76 13.23 -5.40
C GLY A 259 -0.68 12.80 -5.67
N ASN A 260 -0.93 11.50 -5.70
CA ASN A 260 -2.26 10.96 -6.03
C ASN A 260 -3.31 11.30 -4.96
N GLY A 261 -4.59 11.34 -5.33
CA GLY A 261 -5.68 11.52 -4.37
C GLY A 261 -5.95 10.22 -3.60
N VAL A 262 -6.67 9.31 -4.25
CA VAL A 262 -6.96 7.97 -3.75
C VAL A 262 -6.41 6.93 -4.74
N ASN A 263 -5.55 6.04 -4.23
CA ASN A 263 -4.92 4.98 -5.01
C ASN A 263 -5.38 3.59 -4.56
N PHE A 264 -5.81 2.77 -5.53
CA PHE A 264 -6.28 1.40 -5.39
C PHE A 264 -5.35 0.46 -6.17
N GLU A 265 -4.31 -0.03 -5.51
CA GLU A 265 -3.31 -0.93 -6.09
C GLU A 265 -3.60 -2.38 -5.66
N HIS A 266 -4.11 -3.20 -6.58
CA HIS A 266 -4.63 -4.55 -6.33
C HIS A 266 -5.62 -4.59 -5.14
N SER A 267 -6.36 -3.51 -4.90
CA SER A 267 -7.22 -3.30 -3.73
C SER A 267 -8.54 -2.65 -4.13
N ASN A 268 -9.55 -2.77 -3.26
CA ASN A 268 -10.92 -2.40 -3.58
C ASN A 268 -11.48 -1.41 -2.55
N GLY A 269 -12.69 -0.91 -2.78
CA GLY A 269 -13.37 0.01 -1.88
C GLY A 269 -14.24 1.02 -2.61
N TYR A 270 -14.43 2.19 -2.01
CA TYR A 270 -15.23 3.25 -2.61
C TYR A 270 -14.77 4.65 -2.21
N VAL A 271 -15.06 5.62 -3.07
CA VAL A 271 -14.89 7.06 -2.81
C VAL A 271 -16.20 7.77 -3.12
N SER A 272 -16.81 8.39 -2.11
CA SER A 272 -18.11 9.06 -2.23
C SER A 272 -18.07 10.51 -1.76
N ASN A 273 -18.92 11.36 -2.33
CA ASN A 273 -19.29 12.68 -1.80
C ASN A 273 -18.10 13.62 -1.45
N SER A 274 -16.99 13.51 -2.20
CA SER A 274 -15.71 14.13 -1.84
C SER A 274 -15.24 15.16 -2.86
N ASN A 275 -14.46 16.15 -2.39
CA ASN A 275 -13.98 17.27 -3.19
C ASN A 275 -12.46 17.21 -3.39
N PHE A 276 -12.01 17.37 -4.63
CA PHE A 276 -10.61 17.33 -5.03
C PHE A 276 -10.24 18.61 -5.80
N GLU A 277 -9.26 19.37 -5.31
CA GLU A 277 -8.80 20.62 -5.92
C GLU A 277 -7.26 20.74 -5.95
N ASP A 278 -6.73 21.25 -7.07
CA ASP A 278 -5.31 21.61 -7.24
C ASP A 278 -4.37 20.41 -7.07
N PHE A 279 -4.40 19.52 -8.08
CA PHE A 279 -3.63 18.27 -8.10
C PHE A 279 -2.51 18.27 -9.15
N GLN A 280 -1.31 17.80 -8.78
CA GLN A 280 -0.20 17.60 -9.71
C GLN A 280 -0.22 16.23 -10.40
N TYR A 281 -0.74 15.19 -9.75
CA TYR A 281 -0.79 13.80 -10.22
C TYR A 281 -2.25 13.27 -10.18
N PRO A 282 -2.54 12.08 -10.76
CA PRO A 282 -3.91 11.58 -10.86
C PRO A 282 -4.67 11.49 -9.52
N ILE A 283 -5.88 12.01 -9.52
CA ILE A 283 -6.74 12.05 -8.35
C ILE A 283 -7.22 10.64 -8.00
N PHE A 284 -7.64 9.87 -9.01
CA PHE A 284 -7.95 8.46 -8.85
C PHE A 284 -6.94 7.63 -9.63
N ALA A 285 -6.33 6.68 -8.95
CA ALA A 285 -5.42 5.72 -9.57
C ALA A 285 -5.87 4.30 -9.20
N VAL A 286 -6.05 3.44 -10.21
CA VAL A 286 -6.60 2.10 -10.04
C VAL A 286 -5.78 1.11 -10.87
N PHE A 287 -5.22 0.09 -10.21
CA PHE A 287 -4.28 -0.85 -10.82
C PHE A 287 -4.59 -2.30 -10.39
N GLY A 288 -4.52 -3.24 -11.33
CA GLY A 288 -4.55 -4.67 -11.04
C GLY A 288 -5.96 -5.31 -11.15
N PRO A 289 -6.05 -6.61 -11.45
CA PRO A 289 -7.32 -7.31 -11.75
C PRO A 289 -8.32 -7.36 -10.58
N ASN A 290 -7.83 -7.22 -9.35
CA ASN A 290 -8.64 -7.19 -8.13
C ASN A 290 -9.16 -5.79 -7.79
N ALA A 291 -8.69 -4.73 -8.48
CA ALA A 291 -9.08 -3.37 -8.19
C ALA A 291 -10.38 -3.01 -8.93
N ARG A 292 -11.48 -2.96 -8.18
CA ARG A 292 -12.85 -2.71 -8.68
C ARG A 292 -13.61 -1.62 -7.91
N PRO A 293 -12.98 -0.46 -7.60
CA PRO A 293 -13.59 0.53 -6.72
C PRO A 293 -14.80 1.22 -7.36
N ASP A 294 -15.74 1.63 -6.51
CA ASP A 294 -16.87 2.50 -6.86
C ASP A 294 -16.53 3.95 -6.47
N ILE A 295 -16.41 4.84 -7.46
CA ILE A 295 -16.02 6.23 -7.28
C ILE A 295 -17.17 7.10 -7.77
N ASN A 296 -17.90 7.70 -6.82
CA ASN A 296 -19.16 8.38 -7.11
C ASN A 296 -19.34 9.74 -6.43
N ASN A 297 -20.20 10.58 -7.02
CA ASN A 297 -20.69 11.84 -6.43
C ASN A 297 -19.58 12.81 -5.97
N CYS A 298 -18.42 12.79 -6.63
CA CYS A 298 -17.27 13.64 -6.28
C CYS A 298 -17.12 14.83 -7.23
N LYS A 299 -16.59 15.94 -6.71
CA LYS A 299 -16.23 17.13 -7.50
C LYS A 299 -14.71 17.24 -7.63
N ILE A 300 -14.26 17.44 -8.86
CA ILE A 300 -12.85 17.45 -9.25
C ILE A 300 -12.57 18.74 -10.02
N THR A 301 -11.64 19.57 -9.52
CA THR A 301 -11.30 20.85 -10.16
C THR A 301 -9.79 21.07 -10.18
N LYS A 302 -9.26 21.73 -11.24
CA LYS A 302 -7.86 22.19 -11.34
C LYS A 302 -6.81 21.09 -11.13
N PHE A 303 -6.31 20.50 -12.20
CA PHE A 303 -5.26 19.47 -12.10
C PHE A 303 -4.36 19.43 -13.34
N ASN A 304 -3.12 18.98 -13.15
CA ASN A 304 -2.06 19.07 -14.15
C ASN A 304 -1.98 17.85 -15.09
N THR A 305 -2.31 16.65 -14.60
CA THR A 305 -2.22 15.37 -15.34
C THR A 305 -3.61 14.83 -15.71
N PHE A 306 -3.72 13.52 -15.91
CA PHE A 306 -5.00 12.80 -15.88
C PHE A 306 -5.76 13.06 -14.58
N ALA A 307 -7.09 13.04 -14.62
CA ALA A 307 -7.93 13.07 -13.42
C ALA A 307 -8.06 11.66 -12.82
N ALA A 308 -8.37 10.68 -13.66
CA ALA A 308 -8.57 9.29 -13.29
C ALA A 308 -7.79 8.36 -14.22
N ILE A 309 -7.08 7.39 -13.63
CA ILE A 309 -6.37 6.34 -14.37
C ILE A 309 -6.82 4.94 -13.93
N ALA A 310 -6.96 4.04 -14.90
CA ALA A 310 -7.28 2.63 -14.66
C ALA A 310 -6.39 1.75 -15.55
N ARG A 311 -5.64 0.82 -14.95
CA ARG A 311 -4.65 0.00 -15.66
C ARG A 311 -4.62 -1.44 -15.16
N ASP A 312 -3.92 -2.28 -15.92
CA ASP A 312 -3.52 -3.64 -15.54
C ASP A 312 -4.73 -4.51 -15.12
N CYS A 313 -5.70 -4.62 -16.03
CA CYS A 313 -6.98 -5.33 -15.84
C CYS A 313 -7.94 -4.77 -14.76
N ALA A 314 -7.70 -3.58 -14.20
CA ALA A 314 -8.61 -2.93 -13.25
C ALA A 314 -10.02 -2.72 -13.82
N ILE A 315 -11.04 -2.79 -12.96
CA ILE A 315 -12.47 -2.68 -13.34
C ILE A 315 -13.21 -1.64 -12.46
N PRO A 316 -12.82 -0.34 -12.47
CA PRO A 316 -13.48 0.69 -11.68
C PRO A 316 -14.82 1.15 -12.27
N VAL A 317 -15.70 1.61 -11.38
CA VAL A 317 -16.92 2.35 -11.73
C VAL A 317 -16.73 3.81 -11.36
N PHE A 318 -17.05 4.71 -12.29
CA PHE A 318 -17.02 6.16 -12.10
C PHE A 318 -18.43 6.72 -12.38
N GLU A 319 -19.06 7.34 -11.39
CA GLU A 319 -20.46 7.80 -11.49
C GLU A 319 -20.71 9.20 -10.90
N ASN A 320 -21.55 10.01 -11.56
CA ASN A 320 -22.00 11.32 -11.05
C ASN A 320 -20.82 12.26 -10.69
N LEU A 321 -19.73 12.20 -11.45
CA LEU A 321 -18.52 12.99 -11.19
C LEU A 321 -18.56 14.32 -11.94
N ASP A 322 -18.16 15.41 -11.30
CA ASP A 322 -18.05 16.74 -11.92
C ASP A 322 -16.57 17.12 -12.06
N PHE A 323 -16.03 17.00 -13.27
CA PHE A 323 -14.65 17.38 -13.59
C PHE A 323 -14.57 18.71 -14.33
N SER A 324 -13.69 19.60 -13.86
CA SER A 324 -13.38 20.86 -14.53
C SER A 324 -11.90 21.27 -14.48
N ASN A 325 -11.44 21.99 -15.50
CA ASN A 325 -10.14 22.67 -15.54
C ASN A 325 -8.92 21.72 -15.46
N GLY A 326 -8.88 20.72 -16.34
CA GLY A 326 -7.75 19.79 -16.49
C GLY A 326 -6.74 20.26 -17.54
N LYS A 327 -5.43 20.24 -17.23
CA LYS A 327 -4.34 20.58 -18.19
C LYS A 327 -3.92 19.41 -19.10
N SER A 328 -4.57 18.26 -19.00
CA SER A 328 -4.30 17.07 -19.82
C SER A 328 -5.63 16.38 -20.18
N HIS A 329 -5.64 15.05 -20.30
CA HIS A 329 -6.84 14.25 -20.52
C HIS A 329 -7.65 14.06 -19.21
N CYS A 330 -8.94 13.71 -19.28
CA CYS A 330 -9.72 13.38 -18.08
C CYS A 330 -9.48 11.94 -17.61
N PHE A 331 -9.90 10.97 -18.42
CA PHE A 331 -9.74 9.54 -18.14
C PHE A 331 -8.60 8.94 -18.97
N SER A 332 -7.75 8.12 -18.34
CA SER A 332 -6.74 7.29 -19.02
C SER A 332 -6.93 5.82 -18.64
N ILE A 333 -7.47 5.03 -19.57
CA ILE A 333 -7.82 3.62 -19.33
C ILE A 333 -6.92 2.76 -20.24
N SER A 334 -6.09 1.90 -19.66
CA SER A 334 -5.13 1.09 -20.44
C SER A 334 -4.93 -0.32 -19.93
N ASP A 335 -4.16 -1.10 -20.68
CA ASP A 335 -3.63 -2.41 -20.29
C ASP A 335 -4.75 -3.36 -19.83
N PHE A 336 -5.70 -3.57 -20.75
CA PHE A 336 -6.90 -4.41 -20.59
C PHE A 336 -7.86 -4.01 -19.46
N ALA A 337 -7.66 -2.86 -18.79
CA ALA A 337 -8.63 -2.33 -17.83
C ALA A 337 -10.01 -2.11 -18.48
N CYS A 338 -11.07 -2.33 -17.70
CA CYS A 338 -12.46 -2.33 -18.14
C CYS A 338 -13.28 -1.34 -17.29
N ALA A 339 -13.37 -0.08 -17.71
CA ALA A 339 -14.02 0.97 -16.91
C ALA A 339 -15.48 1.23 -17.31
N LEU A 340 -16.34 1.50 -16.32
CA LEU A 340 -17.66 2.10 -16.52
C LEU A 340 -17.60 3.57 -16.10
N VAL A 341 -17.99 4.49 -16.98
CA VAL A 341 -18.09 5.92 -16.70
C VAL A 341 -19.49 6.42 -17.04
N ARG A 342 -20.27 6.81 -16.03
CA ARG A 342 -21.66 7.25 -16.26
C ARG A 342 -22.07 8.53 -15.53
N ASN A 343 -22.99 9.27 -16.13
CA ASN A 343 -23.60 10.48 -15.54
C ASN A 343 -22.58 11.60 -15.17
N CYS A 344 -21.37 11.59 -15.74
CA CYS A 344 -20.32 12.55 -15.40
C CYS A 344 -20.43 13.84 -16.22
N ASN A 345 -20.15 14.98 -15.58
CA ASN A 345 -19.87 16.24 -16.25
C ASN A 345 -18.35 16.35 -16.47
N ILE A 346 -17.91 16.59 -17.70
CA ILE A 346 -16.50 16.70 -18.07
C ILE A 346 -16.33 18.02 -18.84
N SER A 347 -15.63 18.99 -18.23
CA SER A 347 -15.54 20.35 -18.77
C SER A 347 -14.13 20.93 -18.76
N GLN A 348 -13.77 21.72 -19.78
CA GLN A 348 -12.55 22.54 -19.79
C GLN A 348 -11.25 21.72 -19.65
N PHE A 349 -10.89 20.98 -20.69
CA PHE A 349 -9.70 20.14 -20.75
C PHE A 349 -8.79 20.51 -21.92
N ALA A 350 -7.49 20.61 -21.66
CA ALA A 350 -6.50 20.81 -22.71
C ALA A 350 -6.26 19.56 -23.60
N GLY A 351 -6.72 18.38 -23.16
CA GLY A 351 -6.66 17.14 -23.93
C GLY A 351 -8.03 16.47 -24.12
N ALA A 352 -8.03 15.17 -24.42
CA ALA A 352 -9.23 14.36 -24.62
C ALA A 352 -10.00 14.09 -23.30
N ALA A 353 -11.33 14.00 -23.35
CA ALA A 353 -12.12 13.49 -22.22
C ALA A 353 -11.80 12.01 -21.93
N PHE A 354 -11.71 11.19 -22.98
CA PHE A 354 -11.38 9.75 -22.85
C PHE A 354 -10.10 9.40 -23.62
N SER A 355 -9.10 8.83 -22.95
CA SER A 355 -7.88 8.30 -23.58
C SER A 355 -7.78 6.80 -23.29
N ILE A 356 -8.01 5.96 -24.30
CA ILE A 356 -8.23 4.51 -24.13
C ILE A 356 -7.25 3.73 -25.02
N TYR A 357 -6.52 2.76 -24.44
CA TYR A 357 -5.44 2.06 -25.17
C TYR A 357 -5.06 0.67 -24.64
N ASN A 358 -4.16 -0.03 -25.35
CA ASN A 358 -3.62 -1.34 -24.99
C ASN A 358 -4.72 -2.37 -24.63
N GLY A 359 -5.65 -2.60 -25.56
CA GLY A 359 -6.75 -3.55 -25.39
C GLY A 359 -7.79 -3.19 -24.31
N ALA A 360 -7.67 -2.02 -23.67
CA ALA A 360 -8.62 -1.57 -22.66
C ALA A 360 -10.04 -1.35 -23.22
N LYS A 361 -11.01 -1.47 -22.32
CA LYS A 361 -12.43 -1.36 -22.61
C LYS A 361 -13.05 -0.24 -21.78
N ILE A 362 -13.94 0.53 -22.39
CA ILE A 362 -14.75 1.51 -21.67
C ILE A 362 -16.20 1.45 -22.12
N ILE A 363 -17.11 1.54 -21.16
CA ILE A 363 -18.52 1.85 -21.38
C ILE A 363 -18.73 3.25 -20.80
N ALA A 364 -19.01 4.23 -21.66
CA ALA A 364 -19.21 5.63 -21.29
C ALA A 364 -20.65 6.06 -21.63
N GLU A 365 -21.48 6.29 -20.61
CA GLU A 365 -22.92 6.54 -20.78
C GLU A 365 -23.44 7.81 -20.10
N TYR A 366 -24.37 8.53 -20.75
CA TYR A 366 -25.04 9.71 -20.16
C TYR A 366 -24.11 10.84 -19.68
N ASN A 367 -22.86 10.87 -20.16
CA ASN A 367 -21.90 11.91 -19.78
C ASN A 367 -22.11 13.18 -20.59
N LYS A 368 -21.72 14.32 -20.04
CA LYS A 368 -21.81 15.65 -20.66
C LYS A 368 -20.41 16.23 -20.83
N VAL A 369 -19.91 16.25 -22.07
CA VAL A 369 -18.53 16.64 -22.40
C VAL A 369 -18.50 18.01 -23.10
N LYS A 370 -17.68 18.95 -22.59
CA LYS A 370 -17.58 20.33 -23.08
C LYS A 370 -16.16 20.91 -22.97
N GLY A 371 -15.75 21.77 -23.90
CA GLY A 371 -14.46 22.48 -23.84
C GLY A 371 -13.23 21.59 -23.68
N CYS A 372 -13.26 20.38 -24.26
CA CYS A 372 -12.13 19.45 -24.37
C CYS A 372 -11.53 19.51 -25.80
N GLU A 373 -10.24 19.24 -25.96
CA GLU A 373 -9.60 19.16 -27.29
C GLU A 373 -10.25 18.07 -28.17
N LEU A 374 -10.48 16.89 -27.57
CA LEU A 374 -11.12 15.74 -28.21
C LEU A 374 -12.20 15.17 -27.28
N PHE A 375 -13.21 14.54 -27.87
CA PHE A 375 -14.12 13.69 -27.10
C PHE A 375 -13.38 12.42 -26.66
N ALA A 376 -12.74 11.72 -27.60
CA ALA A 376 -11.96 10.52 -27.29
C ALA A 376 -10.69 10.38 -28.15
N LYS A 377 -9.65 9.76 -27.59
CA LYS A 377 -8.46 9.28 -28.27
C LYS A 377 -8.32 7.78 -28.02
N LEU A 378 -8.40 6.98 -29.08
CA LEU A 378 -8.52 5.52 -29.03
C LEU A 378 -7.38 4.89 -29.83
N PHE A 379 -6.59 4.01 -29.21
CA PHE A 379 -5.41 3.42 -29.86
C PHE A 379 -5.14 1.98 -29.39
N LEU A 380 -4.30 1.26 -30.13
CA LEU A 380 -3.77 -0.06 -29.76
C LEU A 380 -4.88 -1.05 -29.33
N HIS A 381 -5.83 -1.29 -30.25
CA HIS A 381 -6.93 -2.27 -30.13
C HIS A 381 -7.87 -2.09 -28.92
N SER A 382 -7.92 -0.88 -28.34
CA SER A 382 -8.96 -0.51 -27.38
C SER A 382 -10.37 -0.63 -27.96
N THR A 383 -11.37 -0.93 -27.12
CA THR A 383 -12.79 -0.94 -27.49
C THR A 383 -13.60 0.04 -26.65
N SER A 384 -14.49 0.82 -27.26
CA SER A 384 -15.30 1.82 -26.52
C SER A 384 -16.77 1.82 -26.93
N THR A 385 -17.67 1.74 -25.97
CA THR A 385 -19.12 1.91 -26.18
C THR A 385 -19.54 3.27 -25.61
N PHE A 386 -20.05 4.14 -26.47
CA PHE A 386 -20.50 5.48 -26.11
C PHE A 386 -22.03 5.58 -26.26
N ARG A 387 -22.76 5.65 -25.13
CA ARG A 387 -24.23 5.63 -25.10
C ARG A 387 -24.83 6.91 -24.53
N ASN A 388 -25.80 7.55 -25.21
CA ASN A 388 -26.56 8.68 -24.66
C ASN A 388 -25.73 9.86 -24.10
N ASN A 389 -24.48 10.03 -24.56
CA ASN A 389 -23.64 11.15 -24.15
C ASN A 389 -24.07 12.42 -24.87
N TYR A 390 -23.98 13.55 -24.17
CA TYR A 390 -23.99 14.89 -24.75
C TYR A 390 -22.54 15.29 -25.05
N ILE A 391 -22.29 15.67 -26.30
CA ILE A 391 -20.97 16.11 -26.77
C ILE A 391 -21.12 17.55 -27.30
N GLU A 392 -20.18 18.43 -26.95
CA GLU A 392 -20.21 19.79 -27.49
C GLU A 392 -19.91 19.81 -28.99
N PRO A 393 -20.67 20.56 -29.82
CA PRO A 393 -20.44 20.61 -31.26
C PRO A 393 -19.02 21.04 -31.61
N GLY A 394 -18.36 20.25 -32.47
CA GLY A 394 -16.99 20.49 -32.92
C GLY A 394 -15.94 19.55 -32.34
N MET A 395 -16.27 18.77 -31.30
CA MET A 395 -15.39 17.71 -30.80
C MET A 395 -15.32 16.52 -31.77
N SER A 396 -14.15 15.89 -31.87
CA SER A 396 -13.91 14.70 -32.69
C SER A 396 -13.39 13.51 -31.85
N ILE A 397 -13.29 12.35 -32.50
CA ILE A 397 -12.55 11.19 -32.02
C ILE A 397 -11.28 11.03 -32.86
N SER A 398 -10.15 10.75 -32.21
CA SER A 398 -8.96 10.21 -32.89
C SER A 398 -8.90 8.70 -32.69
N ARG A 399 -8.62 7.94 -33.76
CA ARG A 399 -8.60 6.47 -33.75
C ARG A 399 -7.42 5.90 -34.54
N GLU A 400 -6.59 5.10 -33.88
CA GLU A 400 -5.38 4.50 -34.46
C GLU A 400 -5.26 3.00 -34.12
N TYR A 401 -4.36 2.29 -34.81
CA TYR A 401 -3.92 0.91 -34.52
C TYR A 401 -5.02 -0.06 -34.07
N GLY A 402 -6.01 -0.32 -34.94
CA GLY A 402 -7.03 -1.35 -34.73
C GLY A 402 -8.08 -1.07 -33.65
N ALA A 403 -8.05 0.09 -32.98
CA ALA A 403 -9.07 0.48 -32.00
C ALA A 403 -10.48 0.52 -32.63
N LYS A 404 -11.49 0.19 -31.83
CA LYS A 404 -12.91 0.10 -32.25
C LYS A 404 -13.80 0.91 -31.31
N TYR A 405 -14.87 1.48 -31.84
CA TYR A 405 -15.90 2.10 -31.01
C TYR A 405 -17.30 1.92 -31.61
N GLU A 406 -18.30 2.04 -30.75
CA GLU A 406 -19.72 2.04 -31.11
C GLU A 406 -20.43 3.24 -30.47
N PHE A 407 -21.31 3.89 -31.23
CA PHE A 407 -22.20 4.94 -30.72
C PHE A 407 -23.63 4.44 -30.64
N VAL A 408 -24.19 4.36 -29.43
CA VAL A 408 -25.59 4.03 -29.19
C VAL A 408 -26.33 5.30 -28.79
N THR A 409 -27.08 5.89 -29.74
CA THR A 409 -27.92 7.09 -29.56
C THR A 409 -27.23 8.25 -28.82
N ASN A 410 -26.48 9.11 -29.52
CA ASN A 410 -25.82 10.27 -28.88
C ASN A 410 -26.36 11.59 -29.47
N VAL A 411 -26.49 12.61 -28.62
CA VAL A 411 -26.99 13.93 -29.03
C VAL A 411 -25.79 14.85 -29.26
N ALA A 412 -25.70 15.37 -30.49
CA ALA A 412 -24.65 16.25 -31.01
C ALA A 412 -23.29 15.62 -31.38
N LEU A 413 -23.33 14.64 -32.30
CA LEU A 413 -22.35 14.58 -33.39
C LEU A 413 -23.05 14.95 -34.71
N LYS A 414 -22.76 16.13 -35.25
CA LYS A 414 -22.98 16.39 -36.68
C LYS A 414 -21.88 15.67 -37.46
N GLN A 415 -22.24 15.16 -38.64
CA GLN A 415 -21.42 14.23 -39.41
C GLN A 415 -20.00 14.76 -39.73
N GLU A 416 -19.05 13.83 -39.71
CA GLU A 416 -17.74 13.84 -40.38
C GLU A 416 -16.73 14.93 -39.97
N THR A 417 -15.72 14.53 -39.19
CA THR A 417 -14.47 14.03 -39.80
C THR A 417 -13.82 12.99 -38.89
N ASP A 418 -13.82 11.72 -39.31
CA ASP A 418 -12.79 10.79 -38.86
C ASP A 418 -11.46 11.26 -39.47
N LYS A 419 -10.63 11.98 -38.70
CA LYS A 419 -9.25 12.26 -39.09
C LYS A 419 -8.42 10.98 -38.91
N VAL A 420 -8.59 10.06 -39.85
CA VAL A 420 -7.68 8.93 -40.02
C VAL A 420 -6.37 9.48 -40.58
N ILE A 421 -5.42 9.79 -39.69
CA ILE A 421 -4.05 10.11 -40.08
C ILE A 421 -3.36 8.79 -40.44
N LEU A 422 -3.59 8.33 -41.67
CA LEU A 422 -2.68 7.39 -42.34
C LEU A 422 -1.45 8.19 -42.77
N GLU A 423 -0.42 8.22 -41.93
CA GLU A 423 0.90 8.62 -42.43
C GLU A 423 1.31 7.67 -43.57
N SER A 424 1.75 8.25 -44.67
CA SER A 424 1.82 7.56 -45.96
C SER A 424 2.88 6.45 -45.96
N LEU A 425 2.43 5.20 -46.09
CA LEU A 425 3.30 4.11 -46.51
C LEU A 425 3.91 4.43 -47.89
N PRO A 426 5.20 4.15 -48.14
CA PRO A 426 5.79 4.28 -49.47
C PRO A 426 5.04 3.40 -50.47
N LYS A 427 4.64 3.97 -51.61
CA LYS A 427 4.01 3.20 -52.69
C LYS A 427 5.00 2.14 -53.20
N GLN A 428 4.68 0.87 -52.99
CA GLN A 428 5.21 -0.22 -53.81
C GLN A 428 4.08 -0.87 -54.62
N THR A 429 4.48 -1.31 -55.82
CA THR A 429 3.61 -1.59 -56.95
C THR A 429 3.18 -3.04 -57.02
N GLY A 430 1.92 -3.27 -57.39
CA GLY A 430 1.49 -4.49 -58.07
C GLY A 430 0.95 -5.60 -57.17
N LEU A 431 -0.37 -5.67 -57.07
CA LEU A 431 -1.16 -6.89 -57.31
C LEU A 431 -2.65 -6.52 -57.36
N SER A 432 -3.39 -7.15 -58.27
CA SER A 432 -4.80 -6.86 -58.54
C SER A 432 -5.76 -7.72 -57.71
N ASP A 433 -7.02 -7.30 -57.68
CA ASP A 433 -8.21 -8.12 -57.38
C ASP A 433 -8.38 -8.71 -55.96
N ILE A 434 -8.92 -7.89 -55.04
CA ILE A 434 -9.90 -8.38 -54.05
C ILE A 434 -11.13 -7.46 -54.06
N LYS A 435 -12.33 -8.06 -54.16
CA LYS A 435 -13.61 -7.35 -54.30
C LYS A 435 -14.07 -6.69 -53.00
N SER A 436 -14.81 -5.60 -53.14
CA SER A 436 -15.40 -4.80 -52.06
C SER A 436 -16.31 -5.60 -51.11
N GLY A 437 -16.05 -5.51 -49.81
CA GLY A 437 -16.96 -5.98 -48.75
C GLY A 437 -18.13 -5.02 -48.53
N GLU A 438 -19.31 -5.56 -48.21
CA GLU A 438 -20.59 -4.85 -48.26
C GLU A 438 -20.87 -3.95 -47.04
N MET A 439 -21.46 -2.77 -47.28
CA MET A 439 -22.11 -1.98 -46.23
C MET A 439 -23.51 -2.52 -45.93
N ILE A 440 -23.76 -2.99 -44.71
CA ILE A 440 -25.12 -3.27 -44.23
C ILE A 440 -25.76 -1.94 -43.75
N ILE A 441 -26.43 -1.24 -44.67
CA ILE A 441 -27.27 -0.08 -44.34
C ILE A 441 -28.71 -0.56 -44.12
N SER A 442 -29.17 -0.58 -42.87
CA SER A 442 -30.58 -0.81 -42.54
C SER A 442 -31.40 0.45 -42.86
N ARG A 443 -32.06 0.46 -44.02
CA ARG A 443 -32.96 1.54 -44.45
C ARG A 443 -34.24 1.58 -43.60
N ASN A 444 -34.35 2.53 -42.69
CA ASN A 444 -35.63 2.87 -42.07
C ASN A 444 -36.59 3.51 -43.08
N LYS A 445 -37.81 2.96 -43.19
CA LYS A 445 -38.88 3.51 -44.03
C LYS A 445 -39.47 4.77 -43.40
N LYS A 446 -39.90 5.71 -44.26
CA LYS A 446 -40.65 6.92 -43.89
C LYS A 446 -41.82 6.59 -42.95
N LEU A 447 -41.92 7.31 -41.83
CA LEU A 447 -43.16 7.47 -41.06
C LEU A 447 -43.50 8.96 -40.96
N LYS A 448 -44.80 9.25 -41.01
CA LYS A 448 -45.36 10.60 -41.16
C LYS A 448 -45.37 11.36 -39.84
N THR A 449 -45.36 12.69 -39.94
CA THR A 449 -45.63 13.64 -38.86
C THR A 449 -46.93 13.33 -38.12
N LEU A 450 -46.86 13.26 -36.79
CA LEU A 450 -47.99 13.36 -35.87
C LEU A 450 -47.65 14.34 -34.73
N ASN A 451 -48.65 15.11 -34.31
CA ASN A 451 -48.52 16.17 -33.30
C ASN A 451 -48.40 15.61 -31.88
N PRO A 452 -47.89 16.38 -30.90
CA PRO A 452 -47.55 15.87 -29.58
C PRO A 452 -48.80 15.53 -28.76
N VAL A 453 -48.82 14.32 -28.20
CA VAL A 453 -49.74 13.90 -27.15
C VAL A 453 -48.91 13.59 -25.91
N SER A 454 -49.32 14.15 -24.77
CA SER A 454 -48.72 13.90 -23.45
C SER A 454 -48.85 12.43 -23.05
N MET A 455 -47.80 11.83 -22.48
CA MET A 455 -47.85 10.49 -21.90
C MET A 455 -47.46 10.42 -20.41
N PRO A 456 -48.07 9.50 -19.63
CA PRO A 456 -47.84 9.28 -18.20
C PRO A 456 -46.58 8.42 -17.93
N PRO A 457 -46.14 8.23 -16.66
CA PRO A 457 -44.88 7.54 -16.37
C PRO A 457 -44.92 6.04 -16.71
N ALA A 458 -43.83 5.53 -17.27
CA ALA A 458 -43.67 4.14 -17.68
C ALA A 458 -42.95 3.28 -16.62
N SER A 459 -43.40 2.04 -16.47
CA SER A 459 -42.89 1.02 -15.55
C SER A 459 -41.63 0.30 -16.06
N LEU A 460 -40.84 -0.28 -15.14
CA LEU A 460 -39.73 -1.18 -15.47
C LEU A 460 -40.25 -2.49 -16.08
N SER A 461 -40.18 -2.66 -17.41
CA SER A 461 -40.32 -3.97 -18.05
C SER A 461 -39.80 -4.02 -19.50
N SER A 462 -38.50 -3.78 -19.73
CA SER A 462 -37.82 -4.17 -20.99
C SER A 462 -36.29 -4.15 -20.88
N VAL A 463 -35.71 -5.20 -20.30
CA VAL A 463 -34.26 -5.50 -20.42
C VAL A 463 -34.13 -6.82 -21.21
N PRO A 464 -33.27 -6.89 -22.26
CA PRO A 464 -33.02 -8.15 -22.97
C PRO A 464 -32.48 -9.24 -22.04
N ARG A 465 -32.94 -10.49 -22.20
CA ARG A 465 -32.54 -11.62 -21.34
C ARG A 465 -31.02 -11.83 -21.35
N ASP A 466 -30.40 -11.61 -22.49
CA ASP A 466 -28.97 -11.72 -22.77
C ASP A 466 -28.11 -10.86 -21.81
N VAL A 467 -28.66 -9.76 -21.27
CA VAL A 467 -27.99 -8.90 -20.28
C VAL A 467 -28.18 -9.42 -18.85
N ILE A 468 -29.30 -10.08 -18.57
CA ILE A 468 -29.60 -10.68 -17.26
C ILE A 468 -28.70 -11.90 -17.03
N ASP A 469 -28.46 -12.72 -18.06
CA ASP A 469 -27.65 -13.93 -17.94
C ASP A 469 -26.18 -13.63 -17.62
N VAL A 470 -25.58 -12.62 -18.27
CA VAL A 470 -24.18 -12.17 -17.99
C VAL A 470 -24.02 -11.62 -16.56
N ILE A 471 -25.02 -10.89 -16.06
CA ILE A 471 -25.02 -10.37 -14.68
C ILE A 471 -25.23 -11.51 -13.66
N THR A 472 -26.10 -12.46 -13.98
CA THR A 472 -26.46 -13.57 -13.09
C THR A 472 -25.33 -14.59 -12.93
N ASP A 473 -24.61 -14.91 -14.00
CA ASP A 473 -23.45 -15.81 -13.92
C ASP A 473 -22.25 -15.17 -13.22
N SER A 474 -22.13 -13.83 -13.26
CA SER A 474 -21.11 -13.09 -12.51
C SER A 474 -21.37 -13.07 -11.01
N LEU A 475 -22.65 -13.03 -10.58
CA LEU A 475 -23.05 -13.03 -9.17
C LEU A 475 -23.07 -14.41 -8.53
N LYS A 476 -23.21 -15.49 -9.31
CA LYS A 476 -23.23 -16.89 -8.82
C LYS A 476 -21.86 -17.49 -8.52
N ARG A 477 -20.76 -16.82 -8.89
CA ARG A 477 -19.37 -17.32 -8.70
C ARG A 477 -18.64 -16.65 -7.52
N SER A 478 -19.36 -15.92 -6.67
CA SER A 478 -18.84 -15.36 -5.42
C SER A 478 -19.64 -15.87 -4.23
N ASP A 479 -18.99 -16.50 -3.25
CA ASP A 479 -19.55 -16.85 -1.93
C ASP A 479 -19.73 -15.60 -1.04
N TYR A 480 -20.39 -14.57 -1.58
CA TYR A 480 -20.59 -13.28 -0.94
C TYR A 480 -22.08 -12.90 -0.98
N ASP A 481 -22.80 -13.23 0.08
CA ASP A 481 -24.19 -12.83 0.32
C ASP A 481 -24.25 -11.35 0.81
N PRO A 482 -24.75 -10.40 -0.01
CA PRO A 482 -24.78 -8.99 0.38
C PRO A 482 -25.81 -8.66 1.48
N GLN A 483 -26.70 -9.59 1.86
CA GLN A 483 -27.78 -9.32 2.81
C GLN A 483 -27.36 -9.43 4.29
N LYS A 484 -26.10 -9.79 4.58
CA LYS A 484 -25.56 -9.92 5.95
C LYS A 484 -24.57 -8.84 6.39
N SER A 485 -24.75 -7.56 6.00
CA SER A 485 -24.08 -6.44 6.70
C SER A 485 -24.74 -5.07 6.53
N LEU A 486 -25.74 -4.76 7.35
CA LEU A 486 -26.25 -3.39 7.54
C LEU A 486 -26.70 -3.19 9.00
N PRO A 487 -26.06 -2.29 9.78
CA PRO A 487 -26.43 -2.05 11.18
C PRO A 487 -27.58 -1.04 11.29
N LEU A 488 -28.78 -1.52 11.61
CA LEU A 488 -29.90 -0.68 12.04
C LEU A 488 -29.74 -0.26 13.51
N ALA A 489 -29.86 1.03 13.78
CA ALA A 489 -29.76 1.59 15.13
C ALA A 489 -31.11 2.07 15.66
N GLN A 490 -31.37 1.80 16.94
CA GLN A 490 -32.49 2.31 17.78
C GLN A 490 -33.88 1.67 17.47
N LYS A 491 -34.71 1.23 18.43
CA LYS A 491 -34.92 1.64 19.85
C LYS A 491 -35.45 0.48 20.74
N LYS A 492 -35.02 0.48 22.01
CA LYS A 492 -35.70 0.07 23.28
C LYS A 492 -36.23 -1.37 23.54
N ASP A 493 -35.66 -1.95 24.60
CA ASP A 493 -36.29 -2.55 25.79
C ASP A 493 -37.40 -3.62 25.65
N ASN A 494 -37.06 -4.91 25.86
CA ASN A 494 -37.39 -5.63 27.10
C ASN A 494 -36.94 -7.11 27.17
N HIS A 495 -36.47 -7.50 28.37
CA HIS A 495 -36.51 -8.82 29.02
C HIS A 495 -36.13 -10.15 28.32
N SER A 496 -34.94 -10.65 28.72
CA SER A 496 -34.61 -12.00 29.26
C SER A 496 -34.86 -13.32 28.50
N SER A 497 -33.80 -14.15 28.57
CA SER A 497 -33.74 -15.62 28.56
C SER A 497 -34.22 -16.40 27.33
N GLU A 498 -33.29 -16.66 26.41
CA GLU A 498 -33.00 -18.00 25.86
C GLU A 498 -31.61 -17.97 25.15
N ILE A 499 -31.19 -19.06 24.49
CA ILE A 499 -29.86 -19.27 23.87
C ILE A 499 -28.73 -19.58 24.88
N LEU A 500 -28.82 -20.77 25.50
CA LEU A 500 -27.68 -21.46 26.14
C LEU A 500 -27.77 -22.98 25.86
N LYS A 501 -28.09 -23.36 24.62
CA LYS A 501 -28.30 -24.77 24.21
C LYS A 501 -27.58 -25.23 22.93
N ASP A 502 -27.13 -24.34 22.05
CA ASP A 502 -26.61 -24.74 20.72
C ASP A 502 -25.06 -24.79 20.63
N LEU A 503 -24.37 -24.95 21.77
CA LEU A 503 -22.89 -24.94 21.86
C LEU A 503 -22.28 -26.26 22.36
N LEU A 504 -23.04 -27.36 22.35
CA LEU A 504 -22.63 -28.66 22.92
C LEU A 504 -22.91 -29.89 22.03
N THR A 505 -22.64 -29.79 20.71
CA THR A 505 -22.59 -30.99 19.85
C THR A 505 -21.50 -30.87 18.79
N HIS A 506 -20.73 -31.94 18.57
CA HIS A 506 -19.62 -32.13 17.60
C HIS A 506 -18.19 -31.79 18.06
N VAL A 507 -17.72 -32.45 19.13
CA VAL A 507 -16.31 -32.87 19.26
C VAL A 507 -16.23 -34.34 19.68
N SER A 508 -16.28 -35.22 18.67
CA SER A 508 -15.85 -36.62 18.65
C SER A 508 -15.69 -36.96 17.16
N GLU A 509 -14.63 -37.62 16.69
CA GLU A 509 -13.97 -38.80 17.25
C GLU A 509 -12.47 -38.89 16.91
N GLN A 510 -11.84 -39.96 17.42
CA GLN A 510 -10.61 -40.64 16.98
C GLN A 510 -9.26 -40.20 17.57
N ILE A 511 -8.96 -40.84 18.71
CA ILE A 511 -7.62 -41.15 19.22
C ILE A 511 -7.41 -42.66 19.08
N PRO A 512 -6.24 -43.14 18.63
CA PRO A 512 -5.73 -44.46 19.03
C PRO A 512 -4.62 -44.34 20.10
N LYS A 513 -4.58 -45.28 21.05
CA LYS A 513 -3.60 -45.32 22.14
C LYS A 513 -2.43 -46.26 21.85
N GLU A 514 -1.25 -45.82 22.32
CA GLU A 514 -0.17 -46.57 23.00
C GLU A 514 0.08 -48.07 22.71
N ASN A 515 1.37 -48.45 22.57
CA ASN A 515 1.98 -49.33 23.58
C ASN A 515 3.54 -49.38 23.59
N HIS A 516 4.07 -49.08 24.78
CA HIS A 516 5.29 -49.51 25.48
C HIS A 516 6.53 -50.20 24.83
N LYS A 517 7.69 -49.68 25.31
CA LYS A 517 8.94 -50.36 25.80
C LYS A 517 9.89 -51.05 24.79
N ILE A 518 11.17 -50.67 24.83
CA ILE A 518 12.28 -51.39 25.54
C ILE A 518 13.54 -50.49 25.59
N ILE A 519 14.46 -50.78 26.52
CA ILE A 519 15.76 -50.13 26.76
C ILE A 519 16.85 -50.91 26.04
N GLU A 520 17.86 -50.28 25.43
CA GLU A 520 19.25 -50.76 25.52
C GLU A 520 20.32 -49.72 25.12
N GLU A 521 21.53 -49.93 25.61
CA GLU A 521 22.70 -49.04 25.55
C GLU A 521 23.65 -49.40 24.39
N LYS A 522 24.54 -48.46 24.01
CA LYS A 522 25.99 -48.62 23.64
C LYS A 522 26.42 -47.59 22.59
N GLN A 523 27.30 -46.65 22.94
CA GLN A 523 28.79 -46.69 22.96
C GLN A 523 29.43 -46.21 21.64
N GLU A 524 30.25 -45.16 21.78
CA GLU A 524 31.58 -44.92 21.17
C GLU A 524 31.89 -45.56 19.79
N THR A 525 32.39 -44.80 18.81
CA THR A 525 33.86 -44.57 18.72
C THR A 525 34.27 -43.53 17.66
N ASN A 526 35.32 -42.78 17.99
CA ASN A 526 36.47 -42.33 17.18
C ASN A 526 36.32 -41.85 15.71
N GLU A 527 36.66 -40.57 15.47
CA GLU A 527 37.90 -40.08 14.81
C GLU A 527 38.82 -41.06 14.00
N PRO A 528 39.75 -40.60 13.11
CA PRO A 528 40.15 -39.22 12.75
C PRO A 528 40.48 -38.98 11.23
N GLU A 529 41.31 -37.95 10.98
CA GLU A 529 42.21 -37.67 9.82
C GLU A 529 41.74 -36.59 8.81
N LYS A 530 42.31 -35.37 8.81
CA LYS A 530 43.68 -34.93 8.44
C LYS A 530 43.95 -34.94 6.93
N GLN A 531 44.16 -33.75 6.34
CA GLN A 531 45.43 -33.45 5.67
C GLN A 531 45.69 -31.94 5.50
N GLN A 532 46.96 -31.57 5.68
CA GLN A 532 47.57 -30.26 5.42
C GLN A 532 47.73 -30.03 3.90
N CYS A 533 47.46 -28.83 3.37
CA CYS A 533 48.41 -27.71 3.20
C CYS A 533 49.45 -27.96 2.09
N ASP A 534 49.46 -27.14 1.03
CA ASP A 534 50.54 -26.16 0.81
C ASP A 534 50.36 -25.26 -0.44
N CYS A 535 50.71 -23.99 -0.23
CA CYS A 535 51.39 -23.01 -1.11
C CYS A 535 51.18 -22.99 -2.64
N PHE A 536 50.92 -21.79 -3.18
CA PHE A 536 51.86 -21.13 -4.10
C PHE A 536 51.65 -19.60 -4.17
N ASP A 537 52.75 -18.83 -4.11
CA ASP A 537 52.82 -17.39 -4.42
C ASP A 537 52.78 -17.14 -5.93
N GLU A 538 52.33 -15.96 -6.38
CA GLU A 538 53.15 -15.11 -7.27
C GLU A 538 52.68 -13.63 -7.35
N LYS A 539 53.54 -12.75 -7.89
CA LYS A 539 53.55 -11.29 -7.65
C LYS A 539 53.26 -10.43 -8.89
N SER A 540 52.73 -9.23 -8.63
CA SER A 540 53.07 -7.90 -9.22
C SER A 540 53.16 -7.66 -10.73
N ILE A 541 52.59 -6.52 -11.17
CA ILE A 541 53.11 -5.44 -12.07
C ILE A 541 51.95 -4.42 -12.19
N LEU A 542 52.00 -3.13 -11.78
CA LEU A 542 52.79 -1.92 -12.12
C LEU A 542 52.48 -1.24 -13.47
N GLY A 543 52.40 0.10 -13.46
CA GLY A 543 52.09 1.01 -14.59
C GLY A 543 50.75 1.75 -14.37
N ASP A 544 50.70 2.90 -13.69
CA ASP A 544 51.14 4.27 -14.08
C ASP A 544 50.28 4.92 -15.18
N GLU A 545 49.56 5.99 -14.81
CA GLU A 545 49.72 7.30 -15.45
C GLU A 545 49.13 8.44 -14.58
N ILE A 546 49.67 9.64 -14.75
CA ILE A 546 49.51 10.82 -13.90
C ILE A 546 48.79 11.91 -14.72
N ASP A 547 47.96 12.75 -14.09
CA ASP A 547 47.99 14.18 -14.45
C ASP A 547 47.57 15.09 -13.27
N GLU A 548 48.16 16.28 -13.25
CA GLU A 548 48.20 17.17 -12.09
C GLU A 548 47.11 18.25 -12.11
N LYS A 549 46.76 18.76 -10.91
CA LYS A 549 46.82 20.21 -10.64
C LYS A 549 46.69 20.53 -9.14
N ALA A 550 47.72 21.21 -8.63
CA ALA A 550 47.79 21.74 -7.28
C ALA A 550 47.04 23.08 -7.12
N ILE A 551 46.83 23.50 -5.87
CA ILE A 551 47.13 24.87 -5.38
C ILE A 551 47.16 24.85 -3.83
N ASP A 552 48.32 25.24 -3.30
CA ASP A 552 48.66 25.96 -2.06
C ASP A 552 48.18 25.50 -0.65
N LEU A 553 49.10 24.78 0.01
CA LEU A 553 49.74 25.09 1.32
C LEU A 553 49.20 26.25 2.19
N GLU A 554 49.05 25.98 3.50
CA GLU A 554 49.73 26.75 4.57
C GLU A 554 49.98 25.86 5.83
N ASP A 555 50.95 26.23 6.66
CA ASP A 555 51.76 25.35 7.54
C ASP A 555 51.28 25.32 9.05
N PRO A 556 51.74 24.39 9.92
CA PRO A 556 51.13 24.07 11.23
C PRO A 556 51.86 24.70 12.44
N ASN A 557 51.44 24.39 13.69
CA ASN A 557 52.32 23.91 14.78
C ASN A 557 51.62 23.65 16.15
N ASN A 558 52.27 22.81 16.98
CA ASN A 558 52.00 22.32 18.36
C ASN A 558 51.30 20.94 18.46
N ILE A 559 51.95 19.82 18.85
CA ILE A 559 52.92 19.51 19.95
C ILE A 559 52.22 19.73 21.32
N THR A 560 52.09 18.79 22.28
CA THR A 560 52.99 17.73 22.83
C THR A 560 52.29 16.41 23.25
N LYS A 561 53.09 15.33 23.35
CA LYS A 561 52.78 14.05 24.05
C LYS A 561 52.89 14.17 25.59
N SER A 562 52.33 13.20 26.32
CA SER A 562 53.07 12.49 27.39
C SER A 562 52.36 11.19 27.83
N ASP A 563 53.14 10.11 27.93
CA ASP A 563 52.74 8.78 28.42
C ASP A 563 52.73 8.70 29.97
N SER A 564 52.01 7.74 30.55
CA SER A 564 52.60 6.64 31.37
C SER A 564 51.56 5.73 32.05
N MET A 565 51.99 4.52 32.39
CA MET A 565 51.20 3.42 32.98
C MET A 565 51.16 3.46 34.51
N ASP A 566 50.29 2.65 35.13
CA ASP A 566 50.74 1.67 36.15
C ASP A 566 49.67 0.59 36.43
N GLU A 567 50.12 -0.66 36.61
CA GLU A 567 49.32 -1.84 37.00
C GLU A 567 49.53 -2.19 38.49
N VAL A 568 48.50 -2.67 39.20
CA VAL A 568 48.70 -3.50 40.41
C VAL A 568 47.72 -4.69 40.50
N ILE A 569 48.33 -5.86 40.71
CA ILE A 569 47.84 -7.26 40.78
C ILE A 569 47.66 -7.66 42.28
N VAL A 570 46.71 -8.50 42.74
CA VAL A 570 45.54 -9.22 42.16
C VAL A 570 44.72 -9.89 43.30
N ASN A 571 43.54 -10.47 43.00
CA ASN A 571 42.76 -11.47 43.79
C ASN A 571 41.98 -11.01 45.05
N SER A 572 40.86 -11.65 45.44
CA SER A 572 40.09 -12.78 44.87
C SER A 572 38.60 -12.74 45.29
N GLY A 573 37.68 -13.25 44.45
CA GLY A 573 36.26 -13.36 44.83
C GLY A 573 35.25 -13.52 43.69
N LYS A 574 35.45 -14.47 42.76
CA LYS A 574 34.47 -14.77 41.69
C LYS A 574 33.25 -15.53 42.22
N ILE A 575 32.05 -15.05 41.89
CA ILE A 575 30.96 -15.91 41.39
C ILE A 575 30.55 -15.40 40.02
N VAL A 576 30.43 -16.30 39.05
CA VAL A 576 30.24 -15.98 37.63
C VAL A 576 28.79 -16.20 37.23
N LEU A 577 28.17 -15.19 36.62
CA LEU A 577 27.11 -15.39 35.63
C LEU A 577 27.48 -14.61 34.36
N SER A 578 27.25 -15.23 33.21
CA SER A 578 27.95 -14.91 31.97
C SER A 578 27.33 -13.77 31.17
N ASN A 579 27.91 -12.57 31.28
CA ASN A 579 27.79 -11.54 30.25
C ASN A 579 28.98 -11.64 29.29
N LYS A 580 28.73 -11.89 28.01
CA LYS A 580 29.68 -11.57 26.93
C LYS A 580 29.30 -10.20 26.36
N SER A 581 29.92 -9.15 26.89
CA SER A 581 30.00 -7.86 26.21
C SER A 581 31.12 -7.90 25.17
N ILE A 582 30.79 -7.54 23.94
CA ILE A 582 31.78 -7.30 22.87
C ILE A 582 31.77 -5.79 22.61
N LYS A 583 32.95 -5.16 22.61
CA LYS A 583 33.09 -3.78 22.15
C LYS A 583 33.08 -3.75 20.63
N LEU A 584 32.31 -2.85 20.04
CA LEU A 584 32.49 -2.41 18.65
C LEU A 584 32.81 -0.92 18.66
N ASP A 585 34.10 -0.62 18.54
CA ASP A 585 34.55 0.55 17.78
C ASP A 585 34.89 0.03 16.35
N ASP A 586 34.81 0.90 15.34
CA ASP A 586 34.94 0.58 13.89
C ASP A 586 33.78 -0.17 13.21
N VAL A 587 32.62 0.49 13.06
CA VAL A 587 31.71 0.26 11.92
C VAL A 587 31.29 1.60 11.31
N LYS A 588 31.74 1.86 10.07
CA LYS A 588 31.15 2.91 9.22
C LYS A 588 29.74 2.48 8.81
N SER A 589 28.83 3.43 8.68
CA SER A 589 27.43 3.17 8.35
C SER A 589 27.25 2.41 7.03
N GLU A 590 26.79 1.16 7.12
CA GLU A 590 26.20 0.41 6.01
C GLU A 590 24.69 0.16 6.29
N PRO A 591 23.85 0.06 5.23
CA PRO A 591 22.41 -0.07 5.39
C PRO A 591 22.02 -1.49 5.81
N PHE A 592 21.12 -1.61 6.80
CA PHE A 592 20.60 -2.92 7.22
C PHE A 592 19.82 -3.62 6.10
N GLU A 593 20.05 -4.93 6.00
CA GLU A 593 19.61 -5.82 4.92
C GLU A 593 18.09 -6.03 4.85
N PRO A 594 17.56 -6.59 3.74
CA PRO A 594 16.15 -6.94 3.60
C PRO A 594 15.69 -7.98 4.63
N ILE A 595 14.40 -7.95 4.96
CA ILE A 595 13.78 -8.96 5.80
C ILE A 595 13.76 -10.30 5.07
N ASP A 596 14.19 -11.34 5.78
CA ASP A 596 14.22 -12.73 5.35
C ASP A 596 12.84 -13.24 4.90
N VAL A 597 12.78 -14.02 3.82
CA VAL A 597 11.52 -14.42 3.15
C VAL A 597 11.27 -15.93 3.21
N ASP A 598 12.14 -16.68 3.89
CA ASP A 598 12.25 -18.14 3.76
C ASP A 598 11.31 -18.97 4.67
N GLU A 599 10.21 -18.39 5.17
CA GLU A 599 9.18 -19.10 5.95
C GLU A 599 7.81 -19.24 5.21
N LEU A 600 7.86 -19.32 3.87
CA LEU A 600 6.66 -19.51 3.02
C LEU A 600 6.71 -20.72 2.08
N THR A 601 7.74 -21.57 2.14
CA THR A 601 7.85 -22.79 1.32
C THR A 601 7.27 -24.03 2.01
N ASP A 602 5.96 -24.00 2.32
CA ASP A 602 5.18 -25.21 2.60
C ASP A 602 3.72 -25.08 2.09
N GLN A 603 3.64 -24.81 0.80
CA GLN A 603 2.50 -25.13 -0.06
C GLN A 603 3.05 -25.99 -1.20
N PRO A 604 2.38 -27.09 -1.61
CA PRO A 604 2.91 -27.97 -2.64
C PRO A 604 3.13 -27.19 -3.94
N GLY A 605 4.36 -27.21 -4.43
CA GLY A 605 4.77 -26.41 -5.59
C GLY A 605 3.90 -26.72 -6.80
N PHE A 606 3.17 -25.71 -7.28
CA PHE A 606 2.62 -25.72 -8.63
C PHE A 606 3.79 -25.65 -9.62
N SER A 607 4.33 -26.82 -9.95
CA SER A 607 5.15 -26.96 -11.15
C SER A 607 4.34 -26.45 -12.34
N ALA A 608 4.95 -25.57 -13.14
CA ALA A 608 4.34 -25.03 -14.35
C ALA A 608 4.30 -26.09 -15.46
N VAL A 609 3.50 -27.14 -15.25
CA VAL A 609 3.10 -28.08 -16.30
C VAL A 609 2.19 -27.30 -17.24
N GLY A 610 2.72 -26.95 -18.40
CA GLY A 610 2.25 -25.80 -19.17
C GLY A 610 0.77 -25.82 -19.53
N SER A 611 0.10 -24.68 -19.28
CA SER A 611 -1.14 -24.31 -19.97
C SER A 611 -0.97 -24.49 -21.48
N PRO A 612 -1.95 -25.03 -22.22
CA PRO A 612 -1.81 -25.28 -23.64
C PRO A 612 -1.52 -23.97 -24.40
N LYS A 613 -0.35 -23.91 -25.05
CA LYS A 613 0.04 -22.73 -25.84
C LYS A 613 -1.01 -22.50 -26.95
N PRO A 614 -1.45 -21.24 -27.18
CA PRO A 614 -2.48 -20.95 -28.17
C PRO A 614 -2.02 -21.34 -29.57
N MET A 615 -2.95 -21.69 -30.46
CA MET A 615 -2.60 -22.01 -31.85
C MET A 615 -2.11 -20.76 -32.59
N CYS A 616 -1.10 -20.95 -33.46
CA CYS A 616 -0.55 -19.91 -34.33
C CYS A 616 -1.66 -19.25 -35.16
N PHE A 617 -1.78 -17.93 -35.04
CA PHE A 617 -2.84 -17.13 -35.66
C PHE A 617 -2.90 -17.29 -37.19
N LYS A 618 -1.73 -17.46 -37.84
CA LYS A 618 -1.59 -17.55 -39.30
C LYS A 618 -1.89 -18.94 -39.85
N CYS A 619 -1.14 -19.97 -39.44
CA CYS A 619 -1.29 -21.31 -40.01
C CYS A 619 -2.37 -22.16 -39.33
N LYS A 620 -2.74 -21.85 -38.08
CA LYS A 620 -3.69 -22.63 -37.24
C LYS A 620 -3.37 -24.13 -37.10
N GLN A 621 -2.15 -24.54 -37.45
CA GLN A 621 -1.67 -25.93 -37.46
C GLN A 621 -0.58 -26.19 -36.40
N HIS A 622 0.13 -25.15 -35.98
CA HIS A 622 1.22 -25.21 -35.01
C HIS A 622 0.88 -24.34 -33.79
N GLN A 623 1.47 -24.60 -32.63
CA GLN A 623 1.35 -23.71 -31.47
C GLN A 623 2.10 -22.40 -31.70
N ALA A 624 1.63 -21.32 -31.07
CA ALA A 624 2.36 -20.07 -30.97
C ALA A 624 3.47 -20.21 -29.91
N GLU A 625 4.68 -19.84 -30.26
CA GLU A 625 5.88 -20.06 -29.43
C GLU A 625 6.86 -18.88 -29.43
N VAL A 626 6.67 -17.90 -30.32
CA VAL A 626 7.52 -16.69 -30.39
C VAL A 626 6.76 -15.45 -29.95
N TYR A 627 7.39 -14.70 -29.05
CA TYR A 627 6.96 -13.40 -28.58
C TYR A 627 7.47 -12.32 -29.54
N LEU A 628 6.58 -11.40 -29.91
CA LEU A 628 6.87 -10.35 -30.89
C LEU A 628 7.33 -9.06 -30.20
N SER A 629 8.58 -8.65 -30.42
CA SER A 629 9.10 -7.37 -29.93
C SER A 629 8.60 -6.22 -30.82
N PRO A 630 8.17 -5.07 -30.26
CA PRO A 630 8.21 -4.70 -28.84
C PRO A 630 6.91 -4.98 -28.06
N CYS A 631 5.88 -5.55 -28.69
CA CYS A 631 4.54 -5.65 -28.09
C CYS A 631 4.40 -6.77 -27.04
N GLY A 632 5.16 -7.85 -27.17
CA GLY A 632 5.18 -9.01 -26.28
C GLY A 632 4.07 -10.04 -26.51
N HIS A 633 3.37 -9.99 -27.64
CA HIS A 633 2.33 -10.98 -27.95
C HIS A 633 2.95 -12.28 -28.49
N CYS A 634 2.57 -13.43 -27.94
CA CYS A 634 2.92 -14.76 -28.44
C CYS A 634 1.79 -15.32 -29.31
N VAL A 635 1.89 -15.14 -30.63
CA VAL A 635 0.77 -15.31 -31.57
C VAL A 635 1.09 -16.09 -32.84
N PHE A 636 2.38 -16.36 -33.08
CA PHE A 636 2.85 -17.09 -34.24
C PHE A 636 3.74 -18.27 -33.80
N CYS A 637 3.76 -19.33 -34.62
CA CYS A 637 4.86 -20.28 -34.61
C CYS A 637 6.09 -19.65 -35.27
N GLU A 638 7.26 -20.24 -35.04
CA GLU A 638 8.54 -19.71 -35.53
C GLU A 638 8.55 -19.42 -37.04
N GLU A 639 8.07 -20.35 -37.87
CA GLU A 639 8.03 -20.18 -39.34
C GLU A 639 7.05 -19.10 -39.81
N CYS A 640 5.93 -18.91 -39.11
CA CYS A 640 4.96 -17.88 -39.48
C CYS A 640 5.47 -16.47 -39.17
N ALA A 641 6.22 -16.29 -38.08
CA ALA A 641 6.70 -14.98 -37.66
C ALA A 641 7.78 -14.39 -38.59
N LYS A 642 8.62 -15.23 -39.21
CA LYS A 642 9.71 -14.80 -40.11
C LYS A 642 9.25 -13.91 -41.27
N ASN A 643 8.00 -14.10 -41.72
CA ASN A 643 7.43 -13.45 -42.90
C ASN A 643 6.38 -12.38 -42.54
N GLU A 644 6.30 -11.97 -41.28
CA GLU A 644 5.29 -11.02 -40.80
C GLU A 644 5.94 -9.72 -40.33
N GLN A 645 5.49 -8.60 -40.88
CA GLN A 645 6.00 -7.27 -40.53
C GLN A 645 5.24 -6.64 -39.36
N PHE A 646 4.04 -7.13 -39.04
CA PHE A 646 3.15 -6.56 -38.02
C PHE A 646 2.49 -7.65 -37.17
N CYS A 647 2.35 -7.39 -35.87
CA CYS A 647 1.64 -8.30 -34.98
C CYS A 647 0.12 -8.28 -35.26
N PRO A 648 -0.54 -9.44 -35.46
CA PRO A 648 -1.97 -9.49 -35.79
C PRO A 648 -2.88 -9.04 -34.64
N LEU A 649 -2.45 -9.13 -33.38
CA LEU A 649 -3.25 -8.71 -32.22
C LEU A 649 -3.14 -7.23 -31.87
N CYS A 650 -2.03 -6.56 -32.19
CA CYS A 650 -1.79 -5.17 -31.77
C CYS A 650 -1.34 -4.23 -32.89
N SER A 651 -1.12 -4.74 -34.11
CA SER A 651 -0.63 -4.02 -35.29
C SER A 651 0.72 -3.30 -35.10
N SER A 652 1.45 -3.55 -34.00
CA SER A 652 2.82 -3.06 -33.84
C SER A 652 3.75 -3.71 -34.85
N ALA A 653 4.66 -2.93 -35.41
CA ALA A 653 5.73 -3.45 -36.27
C ALA A 653 6.59 -4.47 -35.50
N ILE A 654 6.83 -5.64 -36.10
CA ILE A 654 7.65 -6.69 -35.51
C ILE A 654 9.11 -6.34 -35.75
N GLN A 655 9.80 -5.93 -34.69
CA GLN A 655 11.25 -5.65 -34.74
C GLN A 655 12.07 -6.94 -34.64
N LYS A 656 11.60 -7.89 -33.84
CA LYS A 656 12.23 -9.20 -33.60
C LYS A 656 11.17 -10.18 -33.09
N SER A 657 11.13 -11.40 -33.60
CA SER A 657 10.44 -12.52 -32.97
C SER A 657 11.42 -13.30 -32.11
N THR A 658 11.08 -13.69 -30.89
CA THR A 658 12.01 -14.39 -29.98
C THR A 658 11.24 -15.40 -29.12
N LYS A 659 11.79 -16.61 -28.94
CA LYS A 659 11.22 -17.61 -28.02
C LYS A 659 11.44 -17.15 -26.56
N ALA A 660 10.57 -17.56 -25.66
CA ALA A 660 10.82 -17.36 -24.23
C ALA A 660 11.88 -18.36 -23.75
N PHE A 661 12.87 -17.85 -23.01
CA PHE A 661 13.83 -18.65 -22.26
C PHE A 661 13.46 -18.54 -20.77
N ASP A 662 12.83 -19.58 -20.26
CA ASP A 662 12.24 -19.64 -18.92
C ASP A 662 13.26 -20.24 -17.93
N SER A 663 13.49 -19.55 -16.81
CA SER A 663 14.42 -19.99 -15.75
C SER A 663 13.73 -20.61 -14.53
N GLY A 664 12.41 -20.80 -14.55
CA GLY A 664 11.59 -21.36 -13.46
C GLY A 664 11.37 -20.40 -12.28
N GLN A 665 12.29 -19.46 -12.02
CA GLN A 665 12.23 -18.49 -10.93
C GLN A 665 12.87 -17.15 -11.29
N CYS A 666 12.64 -16.13 -10.45
CA CYS A 666 13.17 -14.79 -10.61
C CYS A 666 14.65 -14.72 -10.18
N LEU A 667 15.56 -14.39 -11.09
CA LEU A 667 17.00 -14.31 -10.82
C LEU A 667 17.44 -13.16 -9.88
N ILE A 668 16.51 -12.29 -9.47
CA ILE A 668 16.80 -11.13 -8.60
C ILE A 668 16.26 -11.34 -7.17
N CYS A 669 15.09 -11.97 -7.01
CA CYS A 669 14.47 -12.17 -5.70
C CYS A 669 14.15 -13.64 -5.38
N TYR A 670 14.56 -14.58 -6.25
CA TYR A 670 14.36 -16.03 -6.18
C TYR A 670 12.91 -16.55 -6.05
N GLY A 671 11.92 -15.66 -5.90
CA GLY A 671 10.50 -15.99 -5.97
C GLY A 671 9.97 -16.23 -7.39
N PRO A 672 8.63 -16.36 -7.55
CA PRO A 672 8.00 -16.55 -8.85
C PRO A 672 8.36 -15.46 -9.86
N HIS A 673 8.43 -15.83 -11.13
CA HIS A 673 8.74 -14.92 -12.23
C HIS A 673 7.57 -14.87 -13.21
N ASP A 674 7.39 -13.73 -13.86
CA ASP A 674 6.21 -13.42 -14.65
C ASP A 674 6.53 -12.50 -15.85
N THR A 675 7.79 -12.06 -16.01
CA THR A 675 8.13 -10.97 -16.93
C THR A 675 9.22 -11.37 -17.92
N ILE A 676 8.91 -11.18 -19.20
CA ILE A 676 9.83 -11.40 -20.32
C ILE A 676 10.56 -10.10 -20.70
N LEU A 677 11.87 -10.22 -20.89
CA LEU A 677 12.78 -9.15 -21.29
C LEU A 677 13.00 -9.17 -22.82
N PHE A 678 12.84 -8.02 -23.48
CA PHE A 678 13.16 -7.84 -24.89
C PHE A 678 14.47 -7.07 -25.06
N PRO A 679 15.30 -7.40 -26.07
CA PRO A 679 15.02 -8.31 -27.18
C PRO A 679 15.57 -9.73 -26.96
N CYS A 680 16.03 -10.07 -25.76
CA CYS A 680 16.68 -11.34 -25.47
C CYS A 680 15.72 -12.53 -25.30
N GLY A 681 14.45 -12.27 -24.95
CA GLY A 681 13.43 -13.29 -24.73
C GLY A 681 13.51 -14.00 -23.38
N HIS A 682 14.38 -13.57 -22.46
CA HIS A 682 14.48 -14.22 -21.15
C HIS A 682 13.27 -13.87 -20.29
N LEU A 683 12.58 -14.92 -19.85
CA LEU A 683 11.48 -14.92 -18.88
C LEU A 683 12.08 -15.41 -17.57
N ASN A 684 12.68 -14.48 -16.83
CA ASN A 684 13.59 -14.82 -15.72
C ASN A 684 13.53 -13.87 -14.53
N ILE A 685 12.56 -12.95 -14.50
CA ILE A 685 12.33 -12.04 -13.37
C ILE A 685 10.83 -11.80 -13.15
N CYS A 686 10.46 -11.40 -11.94
CA CYS A 686 9.13 -10.87 -11.64
C CYS A 686 8.98 -9.40 -12.06
N TYR A 687 7.75 -8.94 -12.19
CA TYR A 687 7.43 -7.60 -12.70
C TYR A 687 7.99 -6.49 -11.81
N ALA A 688 7.97 -6.69 -10.49
CA ALA A 688 8.56 -5.75 -9.52
C ALA A 688 10.09 -5.61 -9.73
N CYS A 689 10.79 -6.73 -9.92
CA CYS A 689 12.22 -6.73 -10.22
C CYS A 689 12.52 -6.15 -11.62
N ALA A 690 11.64 -6.36 -12.61
CA ALA A 690 11.76 -5.77 -13.94
C ALA A 690 11.62 -4.25 -13.92
N MET A 691 10.65 -3.72 -13.17
CA MET A 691 10.46 -2.29 -12.95
C MET A 691 11.71 -1.65 -12.32
N ARG A 692 12.34 -2.31 -11.33
CA ARG A 692 13.59 -1.86 -10.71
C ARG A 692 14.78 -1.92 -11.67
N LEU A 693 14.94 -3.02 -12.40
CA LEU A 693 15.98 -3.20 -13.42
C LEU A 693 15.90 -2.14 -14.53
N TRP A 694 14.69 -1.68 -14.85
CA TRP A 694 14.45 -0.63 -15.84
C TRP A 694 14.98 0.76 -15.42
N SER A 695 14.97 1.05 -14.12
CA SER A 695 15.56 2.26 -13.54
C SER A 695 17.07 2.16 -13.31
N GLU A 696 17.59 0.99 -12.97
CA GLU A 696 18.96 0.86 -12.41
C GLU A 696 20.03 0.39 -13.41
N GLY A 697 19.67 -0.26 -14.54
CA GLY A 697 20.72 -0.70 -15.48
C GLY A 697 20.29 -1.19 -16.87
N ARG A 698 19.02 -1.59 -17.06
CA ARG A 698 18.47 -2.08 -18.35
C ARG A 698 19.35 -3.13 -19.05
N LYS A 699 19.90 -4.09 -18.30
CA LYS A 699 20.59 -5.28 -18.83
C LYS A 699 19.92 -6.52 -18.27
N CYS A 700 19.71 -7.54 -19.10
CA CYS A 700 19.17 -8.83 -18.67
C CYS A 700 20.08 -9.45 -17.59
N PRO A 701 19.57 -9.99 -16.45
CA PRO A 701 20.42 -10.58 -15.42
C PRO A 701 21.22 -11.78 -15.96
N GLU A 702 20.59 -12.57 -16.82
CA GLU A 702 21.16 -13.78 -17.42
C GLU A 702 22.18 -13.45 -18.53
N CYS A 703 21.69 -13.04 -19.72
CA CYS A 703 22.54 -12.84 -20.89
C CYS A 703 23.25 -11.47 -20.97
N ARG A 704 23.01 -10.56 -20.03
CA ARG A 704 23.54 -9.18 -19.99
C ARG A 704 23.19 -8.28 -21.20
N GLU A 705 22.39 -8.77 -22.15
CA GLU A 705 21.88 -8.00 -23.30
C GLU A 705 21.05 -6.80 -22.83
N LYS A 706 21.16 -5.67 -23.55
CA LYS A 706 20.46 -4.43 -23.20
C LYS A 706 18.96 -4.58 -23.40
N VAL A 707 18.20 -4.40 -22.33
CA VAL A 707 16.74 -4.47 -22.32
C VAL A 707 16.17 -3.21 -22.98
N ILE A 708 15.44 -3.40 -24.09
CA ILE A 708 14.76 -2.32 -24.84
C ILE A 708 13.29 -2.16 -24.42
N SER A 709 12.68 -3.23 -23.89
CA SER A 709 11.37 -3.23 -23.24
C SER A 709 11.22 -4.52 -22.44
N PHE A 710 10.20 -4.58 -21.58
CA PHE A 710 9.79 -5.79 -20.89
C PHE A 710 8.26 -5.87 -20.83
N ARG A 711 7.73 -7.08 -20.62
CA ARG A 711 6.29 -7.32 -20.52
C ARG A 711 6.00 -8.34 -19.43
N HIS A 712 5.07 -7.97 -18.56
CA HIS A 712 4.40 -8.92 -17.67
C HIS A 712 3.59 -9.89 -18.55
N ILE A 713 3.94 -11.17 -18.49
CA ILE A 713 3.15 -12.27 -19.00
C ILE A 713 2.14 -12.62 -17.92
N PHE A 714 0.90 -12.18 -18.10
CA PHE A 714 -0.20 -12.76 -17.35
C PHE A 714 -0.35 -14.23 -17.79
N PRO A 715 -0.40 -15.21 -16.86
CA PRO A 715 -0.82 -16.54 -17.23
C PRO A 715 -2.22 -16.43 -17.86
N MET A 716 -2.43 -17.09 -19.00
CA MET A 716 -3.78 -17.13 -19.58
C MET A 716 -4.64 -18.00 -18.67
N CYS A 717 -5.42 -17.35 -17.81
CA CYS A 717 -6.60 -17.98 -17.24
C CYS A 717 -7.50 -18.43 -18.39
N ASP A 718 -8.02 -19.65 -18.32
CA ASP A 718 -9.00 -20.15 -19.29
C ASP A 718 -10.19 -19.16 -19.35
N LEU A 719 -10.44 -18.65 -20.55
CA LEU A 719 -11.26 -17.46 -20.84
C LEU A 719 -12.70 -17.82 -21.22
#